data_AF-A0A507QLF2-F1
#
_entry.id   AF-A0A507QLF2-F1
#
_cell.length_a   1.000
_cell.length_b   1.000
_cell.length_c   1.000
_cell.angle_alpha   90.00
_cell.angle_beta   90.00
_cell.angle_gamma   90.00
#
_symmetry.space_group_name_H-M   'P 1'
#
loop_
_entity.id
_entity.type
_entity.pdbx_description
1 polymer ?
#
loop_
_entity_poly.entity_id
_entity_poly.type
_entity_poly.pdbx_seq_one_letter_code
_entity_poly.pdbx_strand_id
1 'polypeptide(L)'
;MTAPSIRIPFTGPLPPAIITPATASTVAGAIDAISAFFTAPPSPHLRGFDAGRSSQTVLLTGAGISVESGLSDYRGKNGTYVRNKVYRPIYFHEFISRDEFRKRYWARSFIGWPALMKAKPNSTHFAIKDLGAKGYISSVVTQNVDSFHSNAHPELPTLELHGYLRSIICTSCRNEFSRGDFQNSLAALNPAWADYLHEIIEIGALDTDNPEEQRRKGLKMNPDGDVDLAQAPYSTFRYPACPTCLENPPILPDGTKSKVEAESDGAWSPNSNAGILKPSVVMFGENIHSTVKTAAEEAIDDAGRLLVLGSSLATFSAWRLVERALKRGMAIGIINVGGVRNEEVLFGQVQQDSSLMVQRLGEGTYATVFKGRNRQTGELVALKEIHLDSEEGTPSTAIREISLMKELKHESILSLYDVIHTENKLMLVFEYMDEDLKRYMDTRRERGQLDPLTIKSFVHQLLKGIAFCHENRVLHRDLKPQNLLINKKGQLKLGDFGLARAFGIPVNTFSNEVVTLWYRAPDVLLGSRTYNTSIDIWSAGCIMAEMYTGRPLFPGTTNEDQLQKIFRLMGTPSERSWPGISQLPEYKPNFHVYATQDLGLILPQIDPLGLDLLNRMLQLRPEMRITAADALQHPWFHDLPQVQAQLQQQQQMAGVYGGVITPQQAY
;
A
#
# COMPACT_ATOMS: atom_id res chain seq x y z
N MET A 1 0.50 15.84 12.72
CA MET A 1 0.24 14.38 12.68
C MET A 1 -1.13 14.20 12.07
N THR A 2 -1.23 13.73 10.83
CA THR A 2 -2.52 13.42 10.18
C THR A 2 -3.08 12.14 10.78
N ALA A 3 -4.39 12.12 11.05
CA ALA A 3 -5.05 10.91 11.53
C ALA A 3 -4.95 9.82 10.45
N PRO A 4 -4.51 8.59 10.77
CA PRO A 4 -4.41 7.53 9.78
C PRO A 4 -5.80 7.19 9.21
N SER A 5 -5.90 7.08 7.88
CA SER A 5 -7.16 6.72 7.20
C SER A 5 -7.68 5.37 7.74
N ILE A 6 -8.98 5.29 8.05
CA ILE A 6 -9.61 4.06 8.54
C ILE A 6 -9.48 2.96 7.47
N ARG A 7 -8.63 1.97 7.72
CA ARG A 7 -8.37 0.81 6.84
C ARG A 7 -8.31 -0.47 7.67
N ILE A 8 -8.73 -1.59 7.09
CA ILE A 8 -8.79 -2.88 7.80
C ILE A 8 -7.42 -3.59 7.70
N PRO A 9 -6.91 -4.20 8.79
CA PRO A 9 -7.48 -4.23 10.15
C PRO A 9 -7.28 -2.89 10.88
N PHE A 10 -8.39 -2.26 11.29
CA PHE A 10 -8.35 -1.03 12.08
C PHE A 10 -8.44 -1.42 13.55
N THR A 11 -7.35 -1.23 14.29
CA THR A 11 -7.21 -1.64 15.70
C THR A 11 -7.25 -0.47 16.68
N GLY A 12 -7.37 0.77 16.17
CA GLY A 12 -7.54 1.98 16.97
C GLY A 12 -9.00 2.26 17.34
N PRO A 13 -9.26 3.19 18.27
CA PRO A 13 -10.62 3.68 18.51
C PRO A 13 -11.14 4.40 17.26
N LEU A 14 -12.43 4.24 16.96
CA LEU A 14 -13.07 5.04 15.91
C LEU A 14 -12.92 6.53 16.25
N PRO A 15 -12.62 7.40 15.26
CA PRO A 15 -12.57 8.84 15.48
C PRO A 15 -13.92 9.35 16.00
N PRO A 16 -13.94 10.47 16.74
CA PRO A 16 -15.19 11.08 17.18
C PRO A 16 -16.02 11.48 15.95
N ALA A 17 -17.35 11.27 16.03
CA ALA A 17 -18.24 11.63 14.93
C ALA A 17 -18.35 13.16 14.78
N ILE A 18 -18.35 13.64 13.54
CA ILE A 18 -18.68 15.02 13.22
C ILE A 18 -20.21 15.16 13.13
N ILE A 19 -20.80 16.05 13.92
CA ILE A 19 -22.25 16.28 13.94
C ILE A 19 -22.58 17.49 13.07
N THR A 20 -23.15 17.24 11.90
CA THR A 20 -23.60 18.27 10.96
C THR A 20 -24.99 17.92 10.43
N PRO A 21 -26.00 18.82 10.57
CA PRO A 21 -25.95 20.12 11.25
C PRO A 21 -25.79 19.97 12.77
N ALA A 22 -25.33 21.02 13.47
CA ALA A 22 -25.14 20.98 14.92
C ALA A 22 -26.42 20.64 15.72
N THR A 23 -27.60 20.96 15.17
CA THR A 23 -28.91 20.60 15.75
C THR A 23 -29.13 19.08 15.82
N ALA A 24 -28.45 18.29 14.98
CA ALA A 24 -28.50 16.83 14.99
C ALA A 24 -27.78 16.19 16.20
N SER A 25 -27.30 16.99 17.15
CA SER A 25 -26.80 16.52 18.46
C SER A 25 -27.93 16.04 19.38
N THR A 26 -29.19 16.30 19.04
CA THR A 26 -30.38 15.82 19.75
C THR A 26 -31.18 14.86 18.88
N VAL A 27 -31.97 13.97 19.48
CA VAL A 27 -32.83 13.04 18.74
C VAL A 27 -33.82 13.78 17.84
N ALA A 28 -34.48 14.83 18.35
CA ALA A 28 -35.41 15.64 17.58
C ALA A 28 -34.73 16.32 16.37
N GLY A 29 -33.59 16.98 16.60
CA GLY A 29 -32.86 17.63 15.50
C GLY A 29 -32.25 16.64 14.50
N ALA A 30 -31.90 15.42 14.93
CA ALA A 30 -31.46 14.36 14.02
C ALA A 30 -32.62 13.85 13.15
N ILE A 31 -33.81 13.67 13.72
CA ILE A 31 -35.03 13.34 12.97
C ILE A 31 -35.31 14.44 11.94
N ASP A 32 -35.28 15.70 12.34
CA ASP A 32 -35.51 16.83 11.43
C ASP A 32 -34.49 16.85 10.28
N ALA A 33 -33.20 16.64 10.57
CA ALA A 33 -32.14 16.61 9.57
C ALA A 33 -32.33 15.45 8.56
N ILE A 34 -32.71 14.26 9.04
CA ILE A 34 -32.95 13.08 8.20
C ILE A 34 -34.22 13.27 7.35
N SER A 35 -35.29 13.79 7.94
CA SER A 35 -36.53 14.11 7.23
C SER A 35 -36.28 15.17 6.15
N ALA A 36 -35.51 16.21 6.45
CA ALA A 36 -35.09 17.20 5.47
C ALA A 36 -34.26 16.56 4.34
N PHE A 37 -33.31 15.68 4.67
CA PHE A 37 -32.51 14.96 3.69
C PHE A 37 -33.37 14.12 2.72
N PHE A 38 -34.33 13.34 3.23
CA PHE A 38 -35.19 12.50 2.38
C PHE A 38 -36.13 13.29 1.49
N THR A 39 -36.55 14.48 1.92
CA THR A 39 -37.51 15.33 1.21
C THR A 39 -36.85 16.39 0.32
N ALA A 40 -35.55 16.66 0.50
CA ALA A 40 -34.82 17.67 -0.27
C ALA A 40 -34.84 17.34 -1.77
N PRO A 41 -35.04 18.29 -2.69
CA PRO A 41 -35.03 17.99 -4.12
C PRO A 41 -33.67 17.38 -4.56
N PRO A 42 -33.65 16.51 -5.59
CA PRO A 42 -32.39 16.02 -6.15
C PRO A 42 -31.48 17.17 -6.59
N SER A 43 -30.17 16.95 -6.52
CA SER A 43 -29.16 17.94 -6.87
C SER A 43 -29.39 18.51 -8.28
N PRO A 44 -29.32 19.85 -8.47
CA PRO A 44 -29.42 20.45 -9.80
C PRO A 44 -28.36 19.94 -10.79
N HIS A 45 -27.21 19.48 -10.29
CA HIS A 45 -26.11 18.90 -11.08
C HIS A 45 -26.48 17.57 -11.74
N LEU A 46 -27.57 16.94 -11.32
CA LEU A 46 -28.11 15.72 -11.91
C LEU A 46 -29.10 16.00 -13.06
N ARG A 47 -29.38 17.27 -13.38
CA ARG A 47 -30.28 17.64 -14.50
C ARG A 47 -29.57 17.45 -15.84
N GLY A 48 -29.99 16.48 -16.64
CA GLY A 48 -29.51 16.24 -18.01
C GLY A 48 -28.72 14.94 -18.21
N PHE A 49 -28.28 14.29 -17.12
CA PHE A 49 -27.99 12.86 -17.13
C PHE A 49 -29.30 12.09 -16.92
N ASP A 50 -29.34 10.82 -17.30
CA ASP A 50 -30.43 9.89 -17.00
C ASP A 50 -30.59 9.64 -15.48
N ALA A 51 -30.70 10.68 -14.64
CA ALA A 51 -31.34 10.61 -13.31
C ALA A 51 -32.85 10.26 -13.43
N GLY A 52 -33.29 9.91 -14.65
CA GLY A 52 -34.59 9.40 -15.00
C GLY A 52 -34.76 7.97 -14.51
N ARG A 53 -35.04 7.84 -13.22
CA ARG A 53 -36.02 6.87 -12.69
C ARG A 53 -36.40 7.11 -11.23
N SER A 54 -35.58 7.76 -10.40
CA SER A 54 -35.93 7.87 -8.99
C SER A 54 -35.39 9.11 -8.26
N SER A 55 -36.29 9.92 -7.69
CA SER A 55 -35.98 10.95 -6.68
C SER A 55 -35.72 10.34 -5.30
N GLN A 56 -35.56 9.02 -5.20
CA GLN A 56 -35.42 8.30 -3.94
C GLN A 56 -33.94 8.14 -3.58
N THR A 57 -33.72 7.56 -2.40
CA THR A 57 -32.40 7.40 -1.78
C THR A 57 -31.93 5.96 -1.92
N VAL A 58 -30.70 5.74 -2.35
CA VAL A 58 -30.03 4.44 -2.19
C VAL A 58 -29.35 4.38 -0.83
N LEU A 59 -29.49 3.26 -0.12
CA LEU A 59 -28.80 3.03 1.14
C LEU A 59 -27.48 2.31 0.92
N LEU A 60 -26.43 2.74 1.62
CA LEU A 60 -25.19 1.97 1.78
C LEU A 60 -25.04 1.57 3.25
N THR A 61 -25.28 0.29 3.57
CA THR A 61 -25.28 -0.20 4.95
C THR A 61 -23.98 -0.94 5.31
N GLY A 62 -23.64 -0.93 6.60
CA GLY A 62 -22.51 -1.67 7.15
C GLY A 62 -22.81 -2.29 8.52
N ALA A 63 -21.82 -2.98 9.09
CA ALA A 63 -22.05 -3.87 10.23
C ALA A 63 -22.64 -3.18 11.47
N GLY A 64 -22.49 -1.86 11.59
CA GLY A 64 -23.05 -1.08 12.69
C GLY A 64 -24.57 -1.20 12.84
N ILE A 65 -25.32 -1.49 11.76
CA ILE A 65 -26.76 -1.69 11.85
C ILE A 65 -27.16 -3.09 12.33
N SER A 66 -26.24 -4.06 12.34
CA SER A 66 -26.50 -5.47 12.68
C SER A 66 -25.93 -5.88 14.05
N VAL A 67 -25.27 -4.99 14.78
CA VAL A 67 -24.65 -5.31 16.08
C VAL A 67 -25.68 -5.80 17.09
N GLU A 68 -26.84 -5.15 17.17
CA GLU A 68 -27.93 -5.53 18.08
C GLU A 68 -28.70 -6.79 17.65
N SER A 69 -28.34 -7.40 16.51
CA SER A 69 -28.98 -8.63 16.01
C SER A 69 -28.40 -9.92 16.62
N GLY A 70 -27.45 -9.81 17.56
CA GLY A 70 -26.78 -10.96 18.16
C GLY A 70 -25.64 -11.50 17.29
N LEU A 71 -25.04 -10.65 16.45
CA LEU A 71 -23.83 -10.95 15.70
C LEU A 71 -22.61 -10.35 16.40
N SER A 72 -21.51 -11.08 16.41
CA SER A 72 -20.30 -10.63 17.09
C SER A 72 -19.76 -9.32 16.54
N ASP A 73 -19.47 -8.38 17.45
CA ASP A 73 -18.83 -7.11 17.14
C ASP A 73 -17.33 -7.30 16.87
N TYR A 74 -16.87 -6.80 15.73
CA TYR A 74 -15.46 -6.81 15.37
C TYR A 74 -14.76 -5.46 15.59
N ARG A 75 -15.50 -4.33 15.55
CA ARG A 75 -14.91 -2.97 15.42
C ARG A 75 -15.34 -1.98 16.50
N GLY A 76 -16.42 -2.22 17.23
CA GLY A 76 -16.83 -1.34 18.31
C GLY A 76 -15.85 -1.37 19.48
N LYS A 77 -16.14 -0.60 20.53
CA LYS A 77 -15.27 -0.48 21.71
C LYS A 77 -14.93 -1.84 22.36
N ASN A 78 -15.84 -2.79 22.20
CA ASN A 78 -15.74 -4.16 22.71
C ASN A 78 -15.46 -5.19 21.60
N GLY A 79 -15.18 -4.73 20.38
CA GLY A 79 -15.02 -5.59 19.22
C GLY A 79 -13.70 -6.36 19.20
N THR A 80 -13.69 -7.47 18.46
CA THR A 80 -12.55 -8.39 18.34
C THR A 80 -11.24 -7.69 17.98
N TYR A 81 -11.23 -6.74 17.04
CA TYR A 81 -9.99 -6.03 16.62
C TYR A 81 -9.43 -5.08 17.68
N VAL A 82 -10.28 -4.60 18.60
CA VAL A 82 -9.85 -3.73 19.71
C VAL A 82 -9.33 -4.56 20.88
N ARG A 83 -10.01 -5.67 21.20
CA ARG A 83 -9.65 -6.56 22.30
C ARG A 83 -8.45 -7.46 22.00
N ASN A 84 -8.31 -7.90 20.75
CA ASN A 84 -7.22 -8.77 20.32
C ASN A 84 -6.39 -8.11 19.23
N LYS A 85 -5.32 -7.41 19.63
CA LYS A 85 -4.39 -6.75 18.69
C LYS A 85 -3.58 -7.72 17.83
N VAL A 86 -3.54 -9.00 18.20
CA VAL A 86 -2.83 -10.07 17.46
C VAL A 86 -3.77 -10.77 16.47
N TYR A 87 -5.09 -10.59 16.60
CA TYR A 87 -6.07 -11.18 15.70
C TYR A 87 -5.85 -10.68 14.27
N ARG A 88 -5.60 -11.62 13.35
CA ARG A 88 -5.39 -11.35 11.93
C ARG A 88 -6.46 -12.06 11.11
N PRO A 89 -7.21 -11.35 10.25
CA PRO A 89 -8.14 -12.01 9.33
C PRO A 89 -7.37 -12.89 8.35
N ILE A 90 -7.97 -14.01 7.95
CA ILE A 90 -7.40 -14.91 6.92
C ILE A 90 -7.64 -14.27 5.56
N TYR A 91 -6.56 -14.04 4.80
CA TYR A 91 -6.64 -13.48 3.46
C TYR A 91 -6.99 -14.55 2.42
N PHE A 92 -7.61 -14.13 1.32
CA PHE A 92 -8.04 -15.01 0.23
C PHE A 92 -6.90 -15.88 -0.31
N HIS A 93 -5.74 -15.28 -0.59
CA HIS A 93 -4.58 -16.00 -1.10
C HIS A 93 -4.07 -17.05 -0.11
N GLU A 94 -4.10 -16.78 1.20
CA GLU A 94 -3.73 -17.74 2.26
C GLU A 94 -4.73 -18.90 2.28
N PHE A 95 -6.03 -18.61 2.22
CA PHE A 95 -7.10 -19.62 2.18
C PHE A 95 -6.97 -20.54 0.96
N ILE A 96 -6.71 -20.00 -0.24
CA ILE A 96 -6.62 -20.82 -1.45
C ILE A 96 -5.31 -21.62 -1.52
N SER A 97 -4.20 -21.04 -1.09
CA SER A 97 -2.88 -21.67 -1.27
C SER A 97 -2.52 -22.70 -0.19
N ARG A 98 -3.06 -22.58 1.03
CA ARG A 98 -2.59 -23.36 2.18
C ARG A 98 -3.74 -24.06 2.92
N ASP A 99 -3.65 -25.38 2.98
CA ASP A 99 -4.61 -26.25 3.67
C ASP A 99 -4.82 -25.86 5.14
N GLU A 100 -3.73 -25.59 5.86
CA GLU A 100 -3.75 -25.18 7.26
C GLU A 100 -4.68 -23.97 7.54
N PHE A 101 -4.69 -22.97 6.66
CA PHE A 101 -5.56 -21.80 6.81
C PHE A 101 -7.03 -22.11 6.52
N ARG A 102 -7.31 -23.07 5.61
CA ARG A 102 -8.68 -23.55 5.36
C ARG A 102 -9.22 -24.29 6.57
N LYS A 103 -8.43 -25.19 7.13
CA LYS A 103 -8.78 -25.94 8.35
C LYS A 103 -9.08 -25.00 9.50
N ARG A 104 -8.19 -24.04 9.77
CA ARG A 104 -8.38 -23.01 10.79
C ARG A 104 -9.65 -22.17 10.55
N TYR A 105 -9.88 -21.74 9.31
CA TYR A 105 -11.07 -20.96 8.95
C TYR A 105 -12.35 -21.76 9.22
N TRP A 106 -12.41 -23.00 8.72
CA TRP A 106 -13.61 -23.83 8.82
C TRP A 106 -13.88 -24.30 10.25
N ALA A 107 -12.85 -24.60 11.05
CA ALA A 107 -13.01 -24.89 12.48
C ALA A 107 -13.67 -23.73 13.23
N ARG A 108 -13.18 -22.50 13.02
CA ARG A 108 -13.78 -21.30 13.61
C ARG A 108 -15.20 -21.05 13.09
N SER A 109 -15.42 -21.16 11.78
CA SER A 109 -16.74 -20.99 11.17
C SER A 109 -17.74 -22.03 11.66
N PHE A 110 -17.29 -23.26 11.92
CA PHE A 110 -18.11 -24.36 12.43
C PHE A 110 -18.69 -24.03 13.80
N ILE A 111 -17.87 -23.51 14.71
CA ILE A 111 -18.30 -23.09 16.06
C ILE A 111 -19.17 -21.83 16.01
N GLY A 112 -18.87 -20.87 15.13
CA GLY A 112 -19.63 -19.62 15.04
C GLY A 112 -20.97 -19.73 14.30
N TRP A 113 -21.19 -20.80 13.53
CA TRP A 113 -22.37 -20.97 12.68
C TRP A 113 -23.72 -20.93 13.43
N PRO A 114 -23.91 -21.57 14.60
CA PRO A 114 -25.18 -21.55 15.32
C PRO A 114 -25.60 -20.14 15.76
N ALA A 115 -24.65 -19.31 16.21
CA ALA A 115 -24.93 -17.93 16.61
C ALA A 115 -25.47 -17.11 15.43
N LEU A 116 -24.86 -17.26 14.25
CA LEU A 116 -25.34 -16.62 13.02
C LEU A 116 -26.77 -17.05 12.65
N MET A 117 -27.10 -18.34 12.79
CA MET A 117 -28.44 -18.86 12.50
C MET A 117 -29.51 -18.38 13.47
N LYS A 118 -29.12 -18.16 14.74
CA LYS A 118 -30.01 -17.63 15.78
C LYS A 118 -30.28 -16.14 15.60
N ALA A 119 -29.32 -15.40 15.04
CA ALA A 119 -29.42 -13.97 14.81
C ALA A 119 -30.58 -13.62 13.85
N LYS A 120 -31.22 -12.47 14.09
CA LYS A 120 -32.41 -12.03 13.36
C LYS A 120 -32.32 -10.54 12.99
N PRO A 121 -33.01 -10.09 11.93
CA PRO A 121 -33.15 -8.66 11.65
C PRO A 121 -33.73 -7.91 12.87
N ASN A 122 -33.19 -6.73 13.13
CA ASN A 122 -33.59 -5.88 14.26
C ASN A 122 -34.47 -4.69 13.82
N SER A 123 -34.80 -3.80 14.76
CA SER A 123 -35.64 -2.62 14.52
C SER A 123 -35.12 -1.71 13.40
N THR A 124 -33.80 -1.57 13.21
CA THR A 124 -33.23 -0.77 12.12
C THR A 124 -33.57 -1.35 10.74
N HIS A 125 -33.55 -2.67 10.58
CA HIS A 125 -33.91 -3.33 9.34
C HIS A 125 -35.41 -3.13 9.02
N PHE A 126 -36.27 -3.20 10.03
CA PHE A 126 -37.70 -2.92 9.85
C PHE A 126 -38.00 -1.43 9.62
N ALA A 127 -37.21 -0.51 10.18
CA ALA A 127 -37.33 0.91 9.85
C ALA A 127 -36.97 1.18 8.37
N ILE A 128 -35.96 0.49 7.83
CA ILE A 128 -35.60 0.55 6.40
C ILE A 128 -36.74 0.01 5.53
N LYS A 129 -37.39 -1.08 5.95
CA LYS A 129 -38.61 -1.60 5.29
C LYS A 129 -39.70 -0.53 5.20
N ASP A 130 -40.01 0.12 6.32
CA ASP A 130 -41.08 1.12 6.39
C ASP A 130 -40.76 2.36 5.53
N LEU A 131 -39.49 2.79 5.50
CA LEU A 131 -39.03 3.88 4.64
C LEU A 131 -39.06 3.51 3.16
N GLY A 132 -38.75 2.25 2.81
CA GLY A 132 -38.89 1.70 1.46
C GLY A 132 -40.36 1.67 1.02
N ALA A 133 -41.26 1.18 1.87
CA ALA A 133 -42.70 1.13 1.59
C ALA A 133 -43.33 2.52 1.40
N LYS A 134 -42.78 3.54 2.09
CA LYS A 134 -43.16 4.96 1.90
C LYS A 134 -42.56 5.59 0.64
N GLY A 135 -41.71 4.87 -0.08
CA GLY A 135 -41.07 5.34 -1.30
C GLY A 135 -39.92 6.32 -1.08
N TYR A 136 -39.26 6.33 0.09
CA TYR A 136 -38.06 7.14 0.29
C TYR A 136 -36.77 6.45 -0.15
N ILE A 137 -36.79 5.11 -0.21
CA ILE A 137 -35.64 4.28 -0.53
C ILE A 137 -35.90 3.52 -1.84
N SER A 138 -34.98 3.60 -2.78
CA SER A 138 -35.04 2.86 -4.04
C SER A 138 -34.44 1.45 -3.91
N SER A 139 -33.29 1.35 -3.24
CA SER A 139 -32.54 0.11 -3.07
C SER A 139 -31.58 0.17 -1.89
N VAL A 140 -31.06 -1.00 -1.50
CA VAL A 140 -30.06 -1.17 -0.45
C VAL A 140 -28.83 -1.85 -1.03
N VAL A 141 -27.66 -1.23 -0.90
CA VAL A 141 -26.36 -1.87 -1.10
C VAL A 141 -25.77 -2.15 0.28
N THR A 142 -25.61 -3.41 0.65
CA THR A 142 -25.12 -3.78 1.97
C THR A 142 -23.72 -4.38 1.91
N GLN A 143 -22.84 -3.95 2.82
CA GLN A 143 -21.55 -4.61 3.09
C GLN A 143 -21.71 -5.84 4.00
N ASN A 144 -22.89 -6.01 4.60
CA ASN A 144 -23.13 -7.10 5.53
C ASN A 144 -23.34 -8.40 4.76
N VAL A 145 -22.92 -9.50 5.38
CA VAL A 145 -23.02 -10.86 4.81
C VAL A 145 -24.06 -11.71 5.56
N ASP A 146 -24.92 -11.04 6.33
CA ASP A 146 -25.93 -11.62 7.25
C ASP A 146 -27.30 -11.89 6.59
N SER A 147 -27.53 -11.30 5.41
CA SER A 147 -28.77 -11.43 4.64
C SER A 147 -30.02 -10.89 5.36
N PHE A 148 -29.86 -10.06 6.39
CA PHE A 148 -30.99 -9.56 7.17
C PHE A 148 -31.91 -8.64 6.39
N HIS A 149 -31.38 -7.87 5.43
CA HIS A 149 -32.18 -7.04 4.53
C HIS A 149 -33.17 -7.88 3.71
N SER A 150 -32.71 -8.93 3.05
CA SER A 150 -33.56 -9.83 2.27
C SER A 150 -34.62 -10.54 3.14
N ASN A 151 -34.30 -10.81 4.41
CA ASN A 151 -35.24 -11.42 5.35
C ASN A 151 -36.28 -10.42 5.89
N ALA A 152 -35.89 -9.17 6.17
CA ALA A 152 -36.77 -8.17 6.74
C ALA A 152 -37.70 -7.54 5.69
N HIS A 153 -37.20 -7.35 4.47
CA HIS A 153 -37.88 -6.65 3.39
C HIS A 153 -37.51 -7.22 2.01
N PRO A 154 -38.04 -8.42 1.65
CA PRO A 154 -37.70 -9.09 0.39
C PRO A 154 -38.09 -8.30 -0.86
N GLU A 155 -39.10 -7.43 -0.76
CA GLU A 155 -39.60 -6.61 -1.87
C GLU A 155 -38.69 -5.39 -2.17
N LEU A 156 -37.84 -4.98 -1.24
CA LEU A 156 -36.93 -3.85 -1.45
C LEU A 156 -35.64 -4.34 -2.10
N PRO A 157 -35.28 -3.88 -3.32
CA PRO A 157 -34.10 -4.34 -4.03
C PRO A 157 -32.84 -4.23 -3.16
N THR A 158 -32.19 -5.36 -2.91
CA THR A 158 -31.03 -5.46 -2.03
C THR A 158 -29.87 -6.12 -2.76
N LEU A 159 -28.71 -5.46 -2.76
CA LEU A 159 -27.46 -5.97 -3.30
C LEU A 159 -26.47 -6.25 -2.16
N GLU A 160 -26.04 -7.50 -2.03
CA GLU A 160 -25.04 -7.94 -1.04
C GLU A 160 -23.62 -7.76 -1.60
N LEU A 161 -23.01 -6.59 -1.37
CA LEU A 161 -21.74 -6.16 -1.97
C LEU A 161 -20.56 -7.12 -1.69
N HIS A 162 -20.57 -7.74 -0.50
CA HIS A 162 -19.53 -8.66 -0.04
C HIS A 162 -19.98 -10.12 -0.04
N GLY A 163 -21.10 -10.44 -0.70
CA GLY A 163 -21.69 -11.77 -0.70
C GLY A 163 -22.45 -12.07 0.60
N TYR A 164 -22.58 -13.35 0.94
CA TYR A 164 -23.45 -13.81 2.01
C TYR A 164 -22.98 -15.12 2.63
N LEU A 165 -23.30 -15.34 3.91
CA LEU A 165 -22.89 -16.54 4.65
C LEU A 165 -23.87 -17.72 4.52
N ARG A 166 -25.05 -17.54 3.92
CA ARG A 166 -26.03 -18.62 3.72
C ARG A 166 -25.60 -19.70 2.73
N SER A 167 -24.56 -19.44 1.92
CA SER A 167 -24.04 -20.41 0.96
C SER A 167 -22.50 -20.47 1.00
N ILE A 168 -21.99 -21.52 0.37
CA ILE A 168 -20.58 -21.70 0.03
C ILE A 168 -20.43 -21.72 -1.49
N ILE A 169 -19.26 -21.39 -2.00
CA ILE A 169 -18.95 -21.36 -3.42
C ILE A 169 -17.66 -22.14 -3.70
N CYS A 170 -17.64 -22.91 -4.78
CA CYS A 170 -16.43 -23.54 -5.27
C CYS A 170 -15.54 -22.53 -5.97
N THR A 171 -14.26 -22.50 -5.60
CA THR A 171 -13.28 -21.57 -6.18
C THR A 171 -12.88 -21.95 -7.60
N SER A 172 -13.15 -23.18 -8.01
CA SER A 172 -12.81 -23.73 -9.33
C SER A 172 -13.98 -23.67 -10.30
N CYS A 173 -15.15 -24.24 -9.98
CA CYS A 173 -16.31 -24.27 -10.89
C CYS A 173 -17.33 -23.15 -10.63
N ARG A 174 -17.18 -22.35 -9.57
CA ARG A 174 -18.11 -21.27 -9.18
C ARG A 174 -19.54 -21.71 -8.81
N ASN A 175 -19.82 -23.01 -8.73
CA ASN A 175 -21.09 -23.50 -8.21
C ASN A 175 -21.25 -23.15 -6.73
N GLU A 176 -22.46 -22.77 -6.36
CA GLU A 176 -22.86 -22.52 -4.98
C GLU A 176 -23.57 -23.73 -4.36
N PHE A 177 -23.36 -23.92 -3.05
CA PHE A 177 -24.01 -24.96 -2.26
C PHE A 177 -24.52 -24.39 -0.93
N SER A 178 -25.51 -25.05 -0.34
CA SER A 178 -26.07 -24.68 0.97
C SER A 178 -24.99 -24.71 2.05
N ARG A 179 -24.85 -23.62 2.82
CA ARG A 179 -23.95 -23.59 3.98
C ARG A 179 -24.45 -24.51 5.11
N GLY A 180 -25.76 -24.73 5.20
CA GLY A 180 -26.38 -25.66 6.16
C GLY A 180 -26.01 -27.11 5.87
N ASP A 181 -26.12 -27.55 4.61
CA ASP A 181 -25.72 -28.91 4.22
C ASP A 181 -24.21 -29.10 4.40
N PHE A 182 -23.43 -28.07 4.06
CA PHE A 182 -22.00 -28.07 4.32
C PHE A 182 -21.67 -28.15 5.82
N GLN A 183 -22.44 -27.51 6.70
CA GLN A 183 -22.27 -27.64 8.16
C GLN A 183 -22.46 -29.08 8.62
N ASN A 184 -23.47 -29.78 8.07
CA ASN A 184 -23.73 -31.18 8.40
C ASN A 184 -22.56 -32.06 7.94
N SER A 185 -22.02 -31.81 6.74
CA SER A 185 -20.82 -32.51 6.27
C SER A 185 -19.60 -32.22 7.12
N LEU A 186 -19.41 -30.97 7.58
CA LEU A 186 -18.34 -30.63 8.54
C LEU A 186 -18.50 -31.40 9.86
N ALA A 187 -19.71 -31.51 10.40
CA ALA A 187 -19.97 -32.24 11.64
C ALA A 187 -19.67 -33.74 11.48
N ALA A 188 -20.10 -34.34 10.37
CA ALA A 188 -19.84 -35.75 10.07
C ALA A 188 -18.34 -36.06 9.92
N LEU A 189 -17.56 -35.15 9.33
CA LEU A 189 -16.11 -35.29 9.17
C LEU A 189 -15.32 -35.02 10.47
N ASN A 190 -15.92 -34.34 11.46
CA ASN A 190 -15.24 -33.88 12.67
C ASN A 190 -16.08 -34.17 13.94
N PRO A 191 -16.29 -35.45 14.31
CA PRO A 191 -17.16 -35.83 15.42
C PRO A 191 -16.77 -35.20 16.77
N ALA A 192 -15.47 -35.14 17.10
CA ALA A 192 -15.01 -34.49 18.33
C ALA A 192 -15.36 -32.98 18.40
N TRP A 193 -15.34 -32.30 17.26
CA TRP A 193 -15.77 -30.90 17.17
C TRP A 193 -17.28 -30.76 17.25
N ALA A 194 -18.03 -31.70 16.68
CA ALA A 194 -19.49 -31.75 16.78
C ALA A 194 -19.95 -31.95 18.22
N ASP A 195 -19.36 -32.91 18.94
CA ASP A 195 -19.65 -33.18 20.36
C ASP A 195 -19.38 -31.94 21.21
N TYR A 196 -18.23 -31.28 21.00
CA TYR A 196 -17.90 -30.03 21.68
C TYR A 196 -18.90 -28.91 21.34
N LEU A 197 -19.31 -28.79 20.07
CA LEU A 197 -20.30 -27.80 19.65
C LEU A 197 -21.65 -28.03 20.33
N HIS A 198 -22.07 -29.29 20.49
CA HIS A 198 -23.28 -29.63 21.23
C HIS A 198 -23.19 -29.21 22.70
N GLU A 199 -22.08 -29.52 23.39
CA GLU A 199 -21.85 -29.14 24.78
C GLU A 199 -21.92 -27.61 24.98
N ILE A 200 -21.24 -26.83 24.13
CA ILE A 200 -21.22 -25.35 24.28
C ILE A 200 -22.56 -24.70 23.96
N ILE A 201 -23.38 -25.32 23.09
CA ILE A 201 -24.75 -24.87 22.83
C ILE A 201 -25.64 -25.16 24.06
N GLU A 202 -25.56 -26.36 24.63
CA GLU A 202 -26.36 -26.75 25.79
C GLU A 202 -26.12 -25.87 27.01
N ILE A 203 -24.86 -25.51 27.27
CA ILE A 203 -24.50 -24.62 28.39
C ILE A 203 -24.75 -23.13 28.10
N GLY A 204 -25.26 -22.78 26.91
CA GLY A 204 -25.58 -21.41 26.51
C GLY A 204 -24.36 -20.50 26.44
N ALA A 205 -23.17 -21.06 26.16
CA ALA A 205 -21.95 -20.28 26.05
C ALA A 205 -21.98 -19.35 24.83
N LEU A 206 -22.70 -19.70 23.77
CA LEU A 206 -22.83 -18.90 22.55
C LEU A 206 -23.95 -17.85 22.61
N ASP A 207 -24.65 -17.70 23.74
CA ASP A 207 -25.76 -16.75 23.90
C ASP A 207 -25.32 -15.32 24.25
N THR A 208 -24.02 -15.11 24.46
CA THR A 208 -23.43 -13.85 24.89
C THR A 208 -22.16 -13.59 24.07
N ASP A 209 -21.93 -12.34 23.68
CA ASP A 209 -20.68 -11.90 23.03
C ASP A 209 -19.60 -11.46 24.06
N ASN A 210 -19.83 -11.67 25.36
CA ASN A 210 -18.86 -11.33 26.41
C ASN A 210 -17.85 -12.48 26.62
N PRO A 211 -16.57 -12.34 26.27
CA PRO A 211 -15.57 -13.41 26.38
C PRO A 211 -15.30 -13.89 27.81
N GLU A 212 -15.58 -13.06 28.82
CA GLU A 212 -15.47 -13.46 30.23
C GLU A 212 -16.66 -14.33 30.64
N GLU A 213 -17.86 -14.01 30.16
CA GLU A 213 -19.06 -14.80 30.40
C GLU A 213 -19.01 -16.13 29.64
N GLN A 214 -18.57 -16.10 28.38
CA GLN A 214 -18.29 -17.30 27.56
C GLN A 214 -17.29 -18.23 28.28
N ARG A 215 -16.20 -17.68 28.83
CA ARG A 215 -15.22 -18.44 29.61
C ARG A 215 -15.79 -19.01 30.90
N ARG A 216 -16.60 -18.25 31.63
CA ARG A 216 -17.30 -18.74 32.85
C ARG A 216 -18.26 -19.87 32.53
N LYS A 217 -18.90 -19.83 31.36
CA LYS A 217 -19.79 -20.87 30.85
C LYS A 217 -19.05 -22.06 30.23
N GLY A 218 -17.70 -22.07 30.21
CA GLY A 218 -16.90 -23.23 29.79
C GLY A 218 -16.25 -23.13 28.41
N LEU A 219 -16.49 -22.06 27.64
CA LEU A 219 -15.83 -21.87 26.34
C LEU A 219 -14.35 -21.50 26.53
N LYS A 220 -13.45 -22.39 26.12
CA LYS A 220 -11.99 -22.14 26.15
C LYS A 220 -11.52 -21.66 24.78
N MET A 221 -11.01 -20.43 24.74
CA MET A 221 -10.42 -19.81 23.55
C MET A 221 -8.94 -19.52 23.79
N ASN A 222 -8.12 -19.71 22.77
CA ASN A 222 -6.71 -19.36 22.74
C ASN A 222 -6.51 -17.83 22.77
N PRO A 223 -5.30 -17.35 23.08
CA PRO A 223 -4.98 -15.91 23.05
C PRO A 223 -5.24 -15.22 21.70
N ASP A 224 -5.21 -15.98 20.59
CA ASP A 224 -5.50 -15.49 19.25
C ASP A 224 -7.00 -15.51 18.89
N GLY A 225 -7.86 -15.96 19.82
CA GLY A 225 -9.32 -15.96 19.69
C GLY A 225 -9.90 -17.19 19.02
N ASP A 226 -9.09 -18.22 18.74
CA ASP A 226 -9.58 -19.48 18.18
C ASP A 226 -9.87 -20.51 19.29
N VAL A 227 -10.80 -21.42 19.03
CA VAL A 227 -10.97 -22.62 19.85
C VAL A 227 -10.00 -23.68 19.33
N ASP A 228 -9.32 -24.39 20.22
CA ASP A 228 -8.46 -25.51 19.87
C ASP A 228 -8.67 -26.65 20.86
N LEU A 229 -9.13 -27.81 20.38
CA LEU A 229 -9.46 -28.95 21.22
C LEU A 229 -8.21 -29.81 21.44
N ALA A 230 -7.87 -30.08 22.70
CA ALA A 230 -6.66 -30.86 23.02
C ALA A 230 -6.62 -32.24 22.34
N GLN A 231 -7.77 -32.86 22.13
CA GLN A 231 -7.92 -34.17 21.49
C GLN A 231 -8.17 -34.10 19.97
N ALA A 232 -8.43 -32.90 19.44
CA ALA A 232 -8.77 -32.69 18.03
C ALA A 232 -8.36 -31.26 17.61
N PRO A 233 -7.06 -30.96 17.52
CA PRO A 233 -6.62 -29.61 17.23
C PRO A 233 -7.10 -29.15 15.85
N TYR A 234 -7.21 -27.84 15.61
CA TYR A 234 -7.74 -27.35 14.33
C TYR A 234 -6.91 -27.83 13.12
N SER A 235 -5.65 -28.19 13.31
CA SER A 235 -4.77 -28.76 12.27
C SER A 235 -5.25 -30.12 11.74
N THR A 236 -6.06 -30.85 12.52
CA THR A 236 -6.73 -32.09 12.11
C THR A 236 -8.15 -31.87 11.62
N PHE A 237 -8.65 -30.62 11.56
CA PHE A 237 -9.99 -30.32 11.08
C PHE A 237 -10.11 -30.68 9.59
N ARG A 238 -11.22 -31.31 9.19
CA ARG A 238 -11.45 -31.80 7.82
C ARG A 238 -12.66 -31.14 7.20
N TYR A 239 -12.66 -31.00 5.89
CA TYR A 239 -13.73 -30.33 5.13
C TYR A 239 -13.93 -31.05 3.79
N PRO A 240 -15.16 -31.08 3.24
CA PRO A 240 -15.45 -31.86 2.04
C PRO A 240 -14.94 -31.17 0.77
N ALA A 241 -14.70 -31.96 -0.27
CA ALA A 241 -14.41 -31.47 -1.61
C ALA A 241 -15.68 -31.00 -2.34
N CYS A 242 -15.51 -30.16 -3.37
CA CYS A 242 -16.61 -29.77 -4.25
C CYS A 242 -17.21 -31.00 -4.97
N PRO A 243 -18.50 -31.32 -4.78
CA PRO A 243 -19.11 -32.49 -5.40
C PRO A 243 -19.13 -32.39 -6.93
N THR A 244 -19.40 -31.19 -7.49
CA THR A 244 -19.37 -31.00 -8.95
C THR A 244 -17.97 -31.22 -9.52
N CYS A 245 -16.92 -30.72 -8.85
CA CYS A 245 -15.56 -30.87 -9.37
C CYS A 245 -14.99 -32.28 -9.16
N LEU A 246 -15.51 -33.03 -8.19
CA LEU A 246 -15.17 -34.45 -8.03
C LEU A 246 -15.68 -35.27 -9.22
N GLU A 247 -16.91 -35.02 -9.65
CA GLU A 247 -17.50 -35.70 -10.83
C GLU A 247 -16.88 -35.20 -12.13
N ASN A 248 -16.72 -33.88 -12.25
CA ASN A 248 -16.25 -33.21 -13.46
C ASN A 248 -15.14 -32.19 -13.12
N PRO A 249 -13.87 -32.63 -13.03
CA PRO A 249 -12.76 -31.74 -12.73
C PRO A 249 -12.61 -30.63 -13.78
N PRO A 250 -12.58 -29.34 -13.38
CA PRO A 250 -12.45 -28.24 -14.32
C PRO A 250 -11.06 -28.18 -14.96
N ILE A 251 -10.94 -27.47 -16.08
CA ILE A 251 -9.65 -27.15 -16.70
C ILE A 251 -9.10 -25.89 -16.04
N LEU A 252 -7.82 -25.91 -15.64
CA LEU A 252 -7.14 -24.76 -15.05
C LEU A 252 -6.86 -23.68 -16.12
N PRO A 253 -6.63 -22.41 -15.73
CA PRO A 253 -6.37 -21.32 -16.68
C PRO A 253 -5.17 -21.55 -17.61
N ASP A 254 -4.23 -22.41 -17.22
CA ASP A 254 -3.07 -22.83 -18.01
C ASP A 254 -3.37 -23.96 -19.01
N GLY A 255 -4.63 -24.39 -19.12
CA GLY A 255 -5.09 -25.45 -20.00
C GLY A 255 -4.88 -26.87 -19.46
N THR A 256 -4.31 -27.03 -18.26
CA THR A 256 -4.11 -28.35 -17.65
C THR A 256 -5.39 -28.87 -16.99
N LYS A 257 -5.60 -30.20 -16.98
CA LYS A 257 -6.71 -30.81 -16.24
C LYS A 257 -6.46 -30.69 -14.75
N SER A 258 -7.41 -30.13 -14.02
CA SER A 258 -7.33 -30.13 -12.56
C SER A 258 -7.51 -31.53 -11.99
N LYS A 259 -6.97 -31.71 -10.79
CA LYS A 259 -7.05 -32.93 -10.00
C LYS A 259 -7.89 -32.64 -8.76
N VAL A 260 -9.02 -33.34 -8.63
CA VAL A 260 -9.92 -33.24 -7.48
C VAL A 260 -10.18 -34.65 -6.97
N GLU A 261 -9.69 -34.93 -5.78
CA GLU A 261 -9.81 -36.21 -5.09
C GLU A 261 -10.45 -35.99 -3.71
N ALA A 262 -11.25 -36.95 -3.28
CA ALA A 262 -11.74 -37.02 -1.92
C ALA A 262 -11.23 -38.31 -1.26
N GLU A 263 -11.03 -38.26 0.06
CA GLU A 263 -10.78 -39.44 0.87
C GLU A 263 -12.08 -40.28 1.00
N SER A 264 -11.99 -41.48 1.56
CA SER A 264 -13.10 -42.45 1.59
C SER A 264 -14.37 -41.96 2.32
N ASP A 265 -14.23 -40.96 3.18
CA ASP A 265 -15.30 -40.31 3.93
C ASP A 265 -15.76 -38.98 3.31
N GLY A 266 -15.26 -38.63 2.12
CA GLY A 266 -15.64 -37.43 1.38
C GLY A 266 -14.84 -36.18 1.72
N ALA A 267 -13.85 -36.27 2.62
CA ALA A 267 -12.96 -35.14 2.90
C ALA A 267 -12.10 -34.77 1.67
N TRP A 268 -11.84 -33.47 1.49
CA TRP A 268 -10.95 -32.99 0.44
C TRP A 268 -9.53 -33.52 0.64
N SER A 269 -8.97 -34.15 -0.40
CA SER A 269 -7.63 -34.74 -0.36
C SER A 269 -6.54 -33.67 -0.57
N PRO A 270 -5.45 -33.67 0.22
CA PRO A 270 -4.27 -32.81 0.01
C PRO A 270 -3.60 -32.94 -1.36
N ASN A 271 -3.86 -34.05 -2.08
CA ASN A 271 -3.37 -34.26 -3.44
C ASN A 271 -4.19 -33.51 -4.51
N SER A 272 -5.29 -32.87 -4.12
CA SER A 272 -6.12 -32.09 -5.02
C SER A 272 -5.53 -30.69 -5.25
N ASN A 273 -5.69 -30.16 -6.45
CA ASN A 273 -5.30 -28.79 -6.80
C ASN A 273 -6.51 -27.90 -7.19
N ALA A 274 -7.73 -28.44 -7.12
CA ALA A 274 -8.98 -27.74 -7.39
C ALA A 274 -10.10 -28.25 -6.47
N GLY A 275 -11.33 -27.76 -6.68
CA GLY A 275 -12.51 -28.20 -5.94
C GLY A 275 -12.55 -27.69 -4.48
N ILE A 276 -11.86 -26.59 -4.20
CA ILE A 276 -11.85 -25.95 -2.88
C ILE A 276 -13.16 -25.18 -2.69
N LEU A 277 -13.84 -25.47 -1.60
CA LEU A 277 -15.05 -24.75 -1.17
C LEU A 277 -14.66 -23.63 -0.21
N LYS A 278 -15.23 -22.44 -0.43
CA LYS A 278 -15.09 -21.26 0.44
C LYS A 278 -16.48 -20.72 0.81
N PRO A 279 -16.66 -19.96 1.89
CA PRO A 279 -17.89 -19.19 2.10
C PRO A 279 -18.19 -18.28 0.90
N SER A 280 -19.46 -18.08 0.54
CA SER A 280 -19.85 -17.18 -0.57
C SER A 280 -19.76 -15.71 -0.20
N VAL A 281 -18.65 -15.34 0.44
CA VAL A 281 -18.30 -13.97 0.82
C VAL A 281 -17.00 -13.56 0.15
N VAL A 282 -16.83 -12.27 -0.08
CA VAL A 282 -15.59 -11.68 -0.57
C VAL A 282 -14.59 -11.62 0.58
N MET A 283 -13.55 -12.44 0.52
CA MET A 283 -12.51 -12.48 1.55
C MET A 283 -11.54 -11.29 1.41
N PHE A 284 -10.74 -11.00 2.45
CA PHE A 284 -9.72 -9.95 2.36
C PHE A 284 -8.68 -10.27 1.28
N GLY A 285 -8.46 -9.32 0.37
CA GLY A 285 -7.60 -9.53 -0.81
C GLY A 285 -8.27 -10.25 -1.97
N GLU A 286 -9.56 -10.59 -1.86
CA GLU A 286 -10.39 -11.03 -2.99
C GLU A 286 -11.06 -9.82 -3.65
N ASN A 287 -11.20 -9.87 -4.98
CA ASN A 287 -11.94 -8.85 -5.71
C ASN A 287 -13.44 -9.15 -5.68
N ILE A 288 -14.26 -8.10 -5.60
CA ILE A 288 -15.70 -8.21 -5.80
C ILE A 288 -15.96 -8.64 -7.25
N HIS A 289 -16.91 -9.56 -7.43
CA HIS A 289 -17.28 -10.03 -8.76
C HIS A 289 -17.74 -8.86 -9.65
N SER A 290 -17.36 -8.87 -10.93
CA SER A 290 -17.60 -7.75 -11.85
C SER A 290 -19.07 -7.38 -11.95
N THR A 291 -19.96 -8.38 -12.05
CA THR A 291 -21.42 -8.15 -12.11
C THR A 291 -21.96 -7.48 -10.85
N VAL A 292 -21.47 -7.85 -9.66
CA VAL A 292 -21.86 -7.23 -8.38
C VAL A 292 -21.32 -5.80 -8.30
N LYS A 293 -20.09 -5.57 -8.76
CA LYS A 293 -19.51 -4.23 -8.88
C LYS A 293 -20.38 -3.33 -9.76
N THR A 294 -20.73 -3.79 -10.96
CA THR A 294 -21.54 -3.04 -11.92
C THR A 294 -22.92 -2.74 -11.35
N ALA A 295 -23.61 -3.74 -10.79
CA ALA A 295 -24.92 -3.54 -10.17
C ALA A 295 -24.88 -2.55 -8.99
N ALA A 296 -23.80 -2.53 -8.21
CA ALA A 296 -23.63 -1.57 -7.11
C ALA A 296 -23.45 -0.14 -7.64
N GLU A 297 -22.72 0.02 -8.75
CA GLU A 297 -22.50 1.32 -9.40
C GLU A 297 -23.80 1.82 -10.06
N GLU A 298 -24.54 0.93 -10.72
CA GLU A 298 -25.88 1.21 -11.26
C GLU A 298 -26.86 1.63 -10.16
N ALA A 299 -26.84 0.97 -8.99
CA ALA A 299 -27.69 1.36 -7.86
C ALA A 299 -27.40 2.78 -7.34
N ILE A 300 -26.15 3.25 -7.44
CA ILE A 300 -25.80 4.65 -7.17
C ILE A 300 -26.29 5.54 -8.30
N ASP A 301 -26.08 5.13 -9.54
CA ASP A 301 -26.42 5.89 -10.74
C ASP A 301 -27.92 6.16 -10.87
N ASP A 302 -28.77 5.18 -10.52
CA ASP A 302 -30.22 5.27 -10.61
C ASP A 302 -30.88 6.05 -9.45
N ALA A 303 -30.11 6.44 -8.43
CA ALA A 303 -30.61 7.13 -7.25
C ALA A 303 -30.32 8.65 -7.27
N GLY A 304 -31.20 9.42 -6.62
CA GLY A 304 -31.02 10.86 -6.45
C GLY A 304 -30.18 11.26 -5.23
N ARG A 305 -30.10 10.39 -4.22
CA ARG A 305 -29.38 10.63 -2.96
C ARG A 305 -28.76 9.34 -2.44
N LEU A 306 -27.68 9.45 -1.66
CA LEU A 306 -27.02 8.32 -1.01
C LEU A 306 -27.06 8.51 0.51
N LEU A 307 -27.54 7.51 1.25
CA LEU A 307 -27.51 7.52 2.72
C LEU A 307 -26.64 6.36 3.23
N VAL A 308 -25.55 6.69 3.90
CA VAL A 308 -24.65 5.72 4.54
C VAL A 308 -25.14 5.45 5.97
N LEU A 309 -25.41 4.18 6.29
CA LEU A 309 -25.92 3.76 7.61
C LEU A 309 -25.02 2.72 8.28
N GLY A 310 -24.55 3.01 9.48
CA GLY A 310 -23.78 2.08 10.31
C GLY A 310 -22.49 1.57 9.65
N SER A 311 -21.91 2.34 8.73
CA SER A 311 -20.65 2.00 8.06
C SER A 311 -19.58 3.04 8.30
N SER A 312 -18.45 2.57 8.82
CA SER A 312 -17.17 3.31 8.88
C SER A 312 -16.50 3.52 7.51
N LEU A 313 -17.03 2.92 6.43
CA LEU A 313 -16.44 2.98 5.07
C LEU A 313 -14.97 2.52 5.00
N ALA A 314 -14.52 1.69 5.95
CA ALA A 314 -13.13 1.23 6.03
C ALA A 314 -12.70 0.40 4.80
N THR A 315 -13.64 -0.35 4.20
CA THR A 315 -13.39 -1.08 2.94
C THR A 315 -13.46 -0.13 1.75
N PHE A 316 -12.46 -0.22 0.86
CA PHE A 316 -12.42 0.62 -0.34
C PHE A 316 -13.61 0.39 -1.29
N SER A 317 -14.15 -0.82 -1.34
CA SER A 317 -15.33 -1.14 -2.17
C SER A 317 -16.55 -0.28 -1.86
N ALA A 318 -16.80 -0.01 -0.58
CA ALA A 318 -17.92 0.82 -0.13
C ALA A 318 -17.61 2.31 -0.30
N TRP A 319 -16.37 2.72 0.02
CA TRP A 319 -15.91 4.08 -0.22
C TRP A 319 -16.01 4.47 -1.70
N ARG A 320 -15.72 3.57 -2.64
CA ARG A 320 -15.83 3.81 -4.08
C ARG A 320 -17.25 4.25 -4.50
N LEU A 321 -18.28 3.69 -3.87
CA LEU A 321 -19.67 4.07 -4.14
C LEU A 321 -19.98 5.49 -3.64
N VAL A 322 -19.43 5.85 -2.48
CA VAL A 322 -19.51 7.22 -1.93
C VAL A 322 -18.76 8.22 -2.81
N GLU A 323 -17.55 7.86 -3.28
CA GLU A 323 -16.77 8.68 -4.20
C GLU A 323 -17.49 8.89 -5.53
N ARG A 324 -18.15 7.85 -6.06
CA ARG A 324 -18.99 7.96 -7.26
C ARG A 324 -20.15 8.93 -7.03
N ALA A 325 -20.86 8.81 -5.90
CA ALA A 325 -21.95 9.72 -5.55
C ALA A 325 -21.47 11.17 -5.41
N LEU A 326 -20.29 11.39 -4.81
CA LEU A 326 -19.66 12.72 -4.71
C LEU A 326 -19.36 13.32 -6.08
N LYS A 327 -18.77 12.54 -6.99
CA LYS A 327 -18.45 12.98 -8.37
C LYS A 327 -19.69 13.37 -9.16
N ARG A 328 -20.83 12.74 -8.89
CA ARG A 328 -22.14 13.06 -9.48
C ARG A 328 -22.82 14.27 -8.83
N GLY A 329 -22.25 14.82 -7.76
CA GLY A 329 -22.89 15.90 -6.99
C GLY A 329 -24.19 15.47 -6.30
N MET A 330 -24.32 14.18 -5.96
CA MET A 330 -25.48 13.65 -5.21
C MET A 330 -25.47 14.20 -3.78
N ALA A 331 -26.66 14.37 -3.20
CA ALA A 331 -26.75 14.64 -1.77
C ALA A 331 -26.38 13.36 -0.99
N ILE A 332 -25.48 13.49 -0.02
CA ILE A 332 -24.99 12.37 0.79
C ILE A 332 -25.32 12.63 2.26
N GLY A 333 -26.01 11.67 2.88
CA GLY A 333 -26.28 11.63 4.31
C GLY A 333 -25.48 10.51 4.98
N ILE A 334 -25.08 10.69 6.23
CA ILE A 334 -24.35 9.68 6.99
C ILE A 334 -24.92 9.60 8.40
N ILE A 335 -25.27 8.38 8.83
CA ILE A 335 -25.66 8.06 10.20
C ILE A 335 -24.76 6.92 10.66
N ASN A 336 -23.79 7.23 11.51
CA ASN A 336 -22.82 6.26 11.98
C ASN A 336 -22.39 6.55 13.42
N VAL A 337 -22.00 5.50 14.15
CA VAL A 337 -21.33 5.64 15.44
C VAL A 337 -19.84 5.80 15.20
N GLY A 338 -19.31 6.98 15.54
CA GLY A 338 -17.94 7.37 15.22
C GLY A 338 -17.77 7.84 13.78
N GLY A 339 -16.56 8.30 13.44
CA GLY A 339 -16.29 8.83 12.11
C GLY A 339 -16.18 7.77 11.02
N VAL A 340 -16.29 8.22 9.77
CA VAL A 340 -16.15 7.40 8.57
C VAL A 340 -14.79 7.63 7.90
N ARG A 341 -14.44 6.80 6.90
CA ARG A 341 -13.25 7.01 6.09
C ARG A 341 -13.34 8.34 5.32
N ASN A 342 -12.23 9.09 5.30
CA ASN A 342 -12.06 10.30 4.51
C ASN A 342 -13.15 11.37 4.74
N GLU A 343 -13.55 11.59 6.00
CA GLU A 343 -14.59 12.57 6.37
C GLU A 343 -14.28 13.97 5.84
N GLU A 344 -13.01 14.32 5.75
CA GLU A 344 -12.53 15.58 5.17
C GLU A 344 -12.98 15.82 3.72
N VAL A 345 -13.18 14.75 2.94
CA VAL A 345 -13.68 14.85 1.56
C VAL A 345 -15.20 15.12 1.53
N LEU A 346 -15.92 14.58 2.52
CA LEU A 346 -17.38 14.67 2.63
C LEU A 346 -17.82 16.01 3.23
N PHE A 347 -17.16 16.44 4.32
CA PHE A 347 -17.48 17.68 5.03
C PHE A 347 -16.65 18.87 4.55
N GLY A 348 -15.59 18.64 3.77
CA GLY A 348 -14.75 19.69 3.20
C GLY A 348 -15.47 20.58 2.18
N GLN A 349 -16.65 20.19 1.67
CA GLN A 349 -17.45 21.05 0.79
C GLN A 349 -18.15 22.22 1.50
N VAL A 350 -18.19 22.27 2.84
CA VAL A 350 -18.55 23.48 3.60
C VAL A 350 -17.38 24.49 3.67
N GLN A 351 -16.19 24.09 3.20
CA GLN A 351 -15.02 24.95 2.99
C GLN A 351 -14.42 24.64 1.61
N GLN A 352 -15.15 24.95 0.53
CA GLN A 352 -14.57 24.91 -0.80
C GLN A 352 -13.42 25.92 -0.92
N ASP A 353 -12.20 25.44 -0.70
CA ASP A 353 -11.07 25.73 -1.58
C ASP A 353 -9.95 24.69 -1.35
N SER A 354 -10.06 23.48 -1.90
CA SER A 354 -8.93 22.52 -2.00
C SER A 354 -8.65 22.08 -3.43
N SER A 355 -8.46 23.03 -4.35
CA SER A 355 -7.67 22.79 -5.56
C SER A 355 -6.21 23.08 -5.23
N LEU A 356 -5.33 22.07 -5.27
CA LEU A 356 -3.90 22.34 -5.31
C LEU A 356 -3.65 23.28 -6.50
N MET A 357 -3.00 24.43 -6.29
CA MET A 357 -2.48 25.20 -7.43
C MET A 357 -1.32 24.39 -8.02
N VAL A 358 -1.48 23.89 -9.24
CA VAL A 358 -0.55 22.94 -9.87
C VAL A 358 0.30 23.66 -10.91
N GLN A 359 1.63 23.61 -10.77
CA GLN A 359 2.59 24.00 -11.80
C GLN A 359 3.33 22.76 -12.30
N ARG A 360 3.35 22.50 -13.60
CA ARG A 360 4.08 21.36 -14.19
C ARG A 360 5.59 21.54 -14.02
N LEU A 361 6.30 20.54 -13.50
CA LEU A 361 7.76 20.58 -13.27
C LEU A 361 8.55 19.79 -14.31
N GLY A 362 8.01 18.67 -14.80
CA GLY A 362 8.69 17.83 -15.80
C GLY A 362 7.88 16.61 -16.24
N GLU A 363 8.31 15.97 -17.32
CA GLU A 363 7.74 14.75 -17.90
C GLU A 363 8.85 13.71 -18.04
N GLY A 364 8.68 12.53 -17.42
CA GLY A 364 9.54 11.37 -17.60
C GLY A 364 8.85 10.29 -18.42
N THR A 365 9.58 9.26 -18.84
CA THR A 365 9.12 8.19 -19.74
C THR A 365 7.85 7.46 -19.27
N TYR A 366 7.59 7.41 -17.95
CA TYR A 366 6.45 6.69 -17.37
C TYR A 366 5.58 7.55 -16.43
N ALA A 367 5.94 8.81 -16.18
CA ALA A 367 5.24 9.65 -15.21
C ALA A 367 5.41 11.15 -15.47
N THR A 368 4.37 11.94 -15.16
CA THR A 368 4.43 13.41 -15.17
C THR A 368 4.57 13.92 -13.74
N VAL A 369 5.50 14.85 -13.49
CA VAL A 369 5.72 15.43 -12.15
C VAL A 369 5.21 16.87 -12.09
N PHE A 370 4.40 17.16 -11.08
CA PHE A 370 3.85 18.48 -10.82
C PHE A 370 4.28 19.02 -9.45
N LYS A 371 4.42 20.35 -9.36
CA LYS A 371 4.49 21.09 -8.11
C LYS A 371 3.07 21.38 -7.65
N GLY A 372 2.72 20.92 -6.46
CA GLY A 372 1.49 21.29 -5.78
C GLY A 372 1.77 22.14 -4.55
N ARG A 373 0.73 22.77 -4.04
CA ARG A 373 0.74 23.41 -2.72
C ARG A 373 -0.45 22.90 -1.93
N ASN A 374 -0.20 22.21 -0.82
CA ASN A 374 -1.23 21.81 0.12
C ASN A 374 -1.92 23.08 0.63
N ARG A 375 -3.23 23.23 0.40
CA ARG A 375 -3.97 24.43 0.80
C ARG A 375 -4.29 24.48 2.30
N GLN A 376 -4.29 23.35 2.99
CA GLN A 376 -4.49 23.29 4.44
C GLN A 376 -3.22 23.70 5.20
N THR A 377 -2.05 23.24 4.76
CA THR A 377 -0.78 23.50 5.45
C THR A 377 0.07 24.60 4.81
N GLY A 378 -0.25 24.99 3.57
CA GLY A 378 0.57 25.89 2.75
C GLY A 378 1.86 25.26 2.23
N GLU A 379 2.15 24.00 2.57
CA GLU A 379 3.38 23.29 2.23
C GLU A 379 3.43 22.92 0.74
N LEU A 380 4.62 23.00 0.15
CA LEU A 380 4.85 22.56 -1.21
C LEU A 380 4.99 21.03 -1.26
N VAL A 381 4.40 20.42 -2.28
CA VAL A 381 4.46 18.98 -2.54
C VAL A 381 4.85 18.71 -3.99
N ALA A 382 5.46 17.56 -4.24
CA ALA A 382 5.68 17.04 -5.58
C ALA A 382 4.67 15.92 -5.87
N LEU A 383 4.00 15.97 -7.02
CA LEU A 383 2.98 15.01 -7.44
C LEU A 383 3.51 14.24 -8.65
N LYS A 384 3.87 12.97 -8.48
CA LYS A 384 4.28 12.07 -9.59
C LYS A 384 3.04 11.31 -10.07
N GLU A 385 2.50 11.70 -11.20
CA GLU A 385 1.35 11.09 -11.86
C GLU A 385 1.81 9.99 -12.82
N ILE A 386 1.41 8.76 -12.54
CA ILE A 386 1.65 7.56 -13.34
C ILE A 386 0.32 7.21 -14.01
N HIS A 387 0.31 7.15 -15.35
CA HIS A 387 -0.87 6.70 -16.09
C HIS A 387 -1.02 5.19 -15.94
N LEU A 388 -2.24 4.74 -15.68
CA LEU A 388 -2.56 3.32 -15.53
C LEU A 388 -3.20 2.82 -16.80
N ASP A 389 -2.74 1.68 -17.30
CA ASP A 389 -3.39 0.99 -18.40
C ASP A 389 -4.61 0.23 -17.87
N SER A 390 -5.74 0.32 -18.58
CA SER A 390 -7.04 -0.16 -18.08
C SER A 390 -7.13 -1.67 -17.94
N GLU A 391 -6.25 -2.43 -18.63
CA GLU A 391 -6.22 -3.90 -18.59
C GLU A 391 -5.23 -4.46 -17.57
N GLU A 392 -4.10 -3.79 -17.32
CA GLU A 392 -3.02 -4.29 -16.44
C GLU A 392 -3.13 -3.80 -14.99
N GLY A 393 -3.88 -2.73 -14.72
CA GLY A 393 -4.02 -2.14 -13.39
C GLY A 393 -2.75 -1.41 -12.94
N THR A 394 -2.50 -1.33 -11.62
CA THR A 394 -1.31 -0.62 -11.11
C THR A 394 -0.02 -1.40 -11.43
N PRO A 395 0.96 -0.80 -12.15
CA PRO A 395 2.21 -1.47 -12.48
C PRO A 395 2.89 -2.07 -11.25
N SER A 396 3.40 -3.30 -11.35
CA SER A 396 4.07 -3.98 -10.24
C SER A 396 5.29 -3.19 -9.71
N THR A 397 5.93 -2.40 -10.57
CA THR A 397 6.99 -1.44 -10.23
C THR A 397 6.49 -0.34 -9.30
N ALA A 398 5.33 0.27 -9.60
CA ALA A 398 4.74 1.33 -8.80
C ALA A 398 4.24 0.82 -7.43
N ILE A 399 3.59 -0.35 -7.38
CA ILE A 399 3.19 -0.98 -6.09
C ILE A 399 4.42 -1.24 -5.21
N ARG A 400 5.52 -1.70 -5.81
CA ARG A 400 6.77 -1.98 -5.10
C ARG A 400 7.44 -0.70 -4.61
N GLU A 401 7.54 0.32 -5.44
CA GLU A 401 8.05 1.65 -5.08
C GLU A 401 7.26 2.21 -3.89
N ILE A 402 5.92 2.16 -3.94
CA ILE A 402 5.05 2.58 -2.84
C ILE A 402 5.31 1.78 -1.56
N SER A 403 5.42 0.45 -1.67
CA SER A 403 5.58 -0.42 -0.50
C SER A 403 6.93 -0.18 0.20
N LEU A 404 8.02 -0.06 -0.58
CA LEU A 404 9.34 0.26 -0.05
C LEU A 404 9.39 1.66 0.56
N MET A 405 8.87 2.69 -0.14
CA MET A 405 8.94 4.07 0.33
C MET A 405 8.06 4.35 1.56
N LYS A 406 7.02 3.53 1.81
CA LYS A 406 6.24 3.61 3.06
C LYS A 406 7.02 3.16 4.29
N GLU A 407 7.95 2.21 4.10
CA GLU A 407 8.77 1.65 5.17
C GLU A 407 10.07 2.45 5.38
N LEU A 408 10.63 3.03 4.31
CA LEU A 408 11.87 3.80 4.36
C LEU A 408 11.65 5.25 4.82
N LYS A 409 11.63 5.46 6.14
CA LYS A 409 11.53 6.81 6.76
C LYS A 409 12.88 7.28 7.30
N HIS A 410 13.54 8.17 6.57
CA HIS A 410 14.85 8.70 6.95
C HIS A 410 15.06 10.14 6.43
N GLU A 411 15.88 10.94 7.11
CA GLU A 411 16.09 12.35 6.75
C GLU A 411 16.73 12.54 5.36
N SER A 412 17.55 11.58 4.92
CA SER A 412 18.22 11.57 3.61
C SER A 412 17.50 10.70 2.56
N ILE A 413 16.23 10.35 2.79
CA ILE A 413 15.37 9.63 1.84
C ILE A 413 14.12 10.46 1.57
N LEU A 414 13.72 10.54 0.30
CA LEU A 414 12.53 11.28 -0.11
C LEU A 414 11.27 10.64 0.51
N SER A 415 10.49 11.46 1.20
CA SER A 415 9.31 11.02 1.93
C SER A 415 8.09 10.97 1.02
N LEU A 416 7.45 9.81 0.96
CA LEU A 416 6.13 9.63 0.37
C LEU A 416 5.07 10.00 1.41
N TYR A 417 4.36 11.11 1.19
CA TYR A 417 3.28 11.58 2.07
C TYR A 417 1.97 10.83 1.83
N ASP A 418 1.59 10.64 0.57
CA ASP A 418 0.33 9.99 0.22
C ASP A 418 0.34 9.33 -1.17
N VAL A 419 -0.64 8.47 -1.43
CA VAL A 419 -0.86 7.80 -2.71
C VAL A 419 -2.33 7.91 -3.07
N ILE A 420 -2.62 8.66 -4.13
CA ILE A 420 -3.95 8.87 -4.68
C ILE A 420 -4.11 7.95 -5.89
N HIS A 421 -5.01 6.98 -5.80
CA HIS A 421 -5.29 6.03 -6.88
C HIS A 421 -6.68 6.28 -7.44
N THR A 422 -6.75 6.49 -8.76
CA THR A 422 -7.98 6.58 -9.56
C THR A 422 -7.95 5.54 -10.68
N GLU A 423 -9.05 5.34 -11.41
CA GLU A 423 -9.14 4.29 -12.44
C GLU A 423 -8.04 4.36 -13.51
N ASN A 424 -7.66 5.57 -13.95
CA ASN A 424 -6.73 5.75 -15.08
C ASN A 424 -5.38 6.35 -14.65
N LYS A 425 -5.19 6.64 -13.36
CA LYS A 425 -3.95 7.24 -12.86
C LYS A 425 -3.67 6.96 -11.39
N LEU A 426 -2.40 6.79 -11.09
CA LEU A 426 -1.81 6.70 -9.76
C LEU A 426 -0.96 7.95 -9.52
N MET A 427 -1.29 8.74 -8.51
CA MET A 427 -0.57 9.95 -8.15
C MET A 427 0.12 9.76 -6.79
N LEU A 428 1.45 9.83 -6.81
CA LEU A 428 2.29 9.75 -5.62
C LEU A 428 2.59 11.17 -5.13
N VAL A 429 2.27 11.44 -3.87
CA VAL A 429 2.49 12.74 -3.23
C VAL A 429 3.76 12.67 -2.40
N PHE A 430 4.82 13.34 -2.86
CA PHE A 430 6.11 13.41 -2.19
C PHE A 430 6.33 14.77 -1.53
N GLU A 431 7.29 14.81 -0.61
CA GLU A 431 7.90 16.07 -0.21
C GLU A 431 8.48 16.81 -1.43
N TYR A 432 8.31 18.13 -1.46
CA TYR A 432 8.86 18.95 -2.53
C TYR A 432 10.35 19.23 -2.28
N MET A 433 11.18 18.94 -3.28
CA MET A 433 12.59 19.34 -3.35
C MET A 433 12.75 20.34 -4.50
N ASP A 434 13.66 21.32 -4.35
CA ASP A 434 13.74 22.45 -5.27
C ASP A 434 14.33 22.05 -6.62
N GLU A 435 15.42 21.27 -6.63
CA GLU A 435 16.14 20.83 -7.82
C GLU A 435 16.83 19.46 -7.58
N ASP A 436 17.18 18.74 -8.63
CA ASP A 436 18.07 17.57 -8.54
C ASP A 436 19.56 17.98 -8.60
N LEU A 437 20.48 17.09 -8.19
CA LEU A 437 21.91 17.38 -8.14
C LEU A 437 22.48 17.70 -9.52
N LYS A 438 21.96 17.11 -10.61
CA LYS A 438 22.45 17.41 -11.96
C LYS A 438 22.17 18.87 -12.31
N ARG A 439 20.93 19.31 -12.10
CA ARG A 439 20.51 20.71 -12.29
C ARG A 439 21.22 21.66 -11.33
N TYR A 440 21.44 21.24 -10.09
CA TYR A 440 22.19 22.02 -9.10
C TYR A 440 23.64 22.28 -9.52
N MET A 441 24.30 21.29 -10.14
CA MET A 441 25.63 21.47 -10.73
C MET A 441 25.56 22.37 -11.96
N ASP A 442 24.66 22.09 -12.90
CA ASP A 442 24.57 22.80 -14.19
C ASP A 442 24.30 24.32 -14.04
N THR A 443 23.65 24.74 -12.95
CA THR A 443 23.34 26.16 -12.68
C THR A 443 24.52 26.96 -12.10
N ARG A 444 25.62 26.32 -11.68
CA ARG A 444 26.80 27.02 -11.12
C ARG A 444 27.77 27.50 -12.20
N ARG A 445 28.19 28.76 -12.10
CA ARG A 445 28.97 29.51 -13.11
C ARG A 445 30.35 28.92 -13.43
N GLU A 446 30.92 28.09 -12.55
CA GLU A 446 32.26 27.50 -12.71
C GLU A 446 32.20 26.07 -13.29
N ARG A 447 31.68 25.94 -14.52
CA ARG A 447 31.67 24.66 -15.28
C ARG A 447 31.03 23.48 -14.52
N GLY A 448 30.11 23.75 -13.60
CA GLY A 448 29.41 22.73 -12.82
C GLY A 448 30.12 22.19 -11.58
N GLN A 449 31.26 22.75 -11.18
CA GLN A 449 31.99 22.33 -9.98
C GLN A 449 31.32 22.87 -8.70
N LEU A 450 31.27 22.04 -7.66
CA LEU A 450 30.77 22.42 -6.35
C LEU A 450 31.94 22.75 -5.40
N ASP A 451 31.70 23.60 -4.42
CA ASP A 451 32.69 23.91 -3.39
C ASP A 451 32.92 22.69 -2.47
N PRO A 452 34.16 22.45 -1.98
CA PRO A 452 34.47 21.27 -1.19
C PRO A 452 33.61 21.06 0.06
N LEU A 453 33.14 22.13 0.70
CA LEU A 453 32.28 22.05 1.89
C LEU A 453 30.89 21.52 1.54
N THR A 454 30.29 22.01 0.45
CA THR A 454 29.03 21.51 -0.08
C THR A 454 29.17 20.05 -0.51
N ILE A 455 30.26 19.69 -1.19
CA ILE A 455 30.55 18.29 -1.57
C ILE A 455 30.58 17.41 -0.33
N LYS A 456 31.35 17.79 0.70
CA LYS A 456 31.44 17.03 1.95
C LYS A 456 30.06 16.83 2.60
N SER A 457 29.24 17.88 2.67
CA SER A 457 27.87 17.80 3.20
C SER A 457 26.98 16.85 2.39
N PHE A 458 27.01 16.94 1.06
CA PHE A 458 26.19 16.10 0.19
C PHE A 458 26.62 14.63 0.18
N VAL A 459 27.92 14.34 0.16
CA VAL A 459 28.43 12.97 0.26
C VAL A 459 28.06 12.35 1.61
N HIS A 460 28.15 13.12 2.71
CA HIS A 460 27.73 12.63 4.02
C HIS A 460 26.24 12.27 4.03
N GLN A 461 25.36 13.16 3.55
CA GLN A 461 23.91 12.89 3.48
C GLN A 461 23.56 11.72 2.56
N LEU A 462 24.24 11.62 1.41
CA LEU A 462 24.15 10.49 0.49
C LEU A 462 24.48 9.16 1.19
N LEU A 463 25.63 9.11 1.88
CA LEU A 463 26.06 7.91 2.61
C LEU A 463 25.13 7.56 3.77
N LYS A 464 24.55 8.54 4.49
CA LYS A 464 23.52 8.28 5.51
C LYS A 464 22.28 7.61 4.92
N GLY A 465 21.80 8.12 3.78
CA GLY A 465 20.67 7.51 3.06
C GLY A 465 20.97 6.08 2.61
N ILE A 466 22.17 5.85 2.04
CA ILE A 466 22.61 4.52 1.59
C ILE A 466 22.74 3.55 2.78
N ALA A 467 23.37 3.96 3.88
CA ALA A 467 23.53 3.15 5.08
C ALA A 467 22.17 2.69 5.62
N PHE A 468 21.20 3.62 5.72
CA PHE A 468 19.85 3.30 6.17
C PHE A 468 19.15 2.30 5.22
N CYS A 469 19.27 2.47 3.90
CA CYS A 469 18.75 1.50 2.93
C CYS A 469 19.37 0.12 3.13
N HIS A 470 20.69 0.05 3.29
CA HIS A 470 21.44 -1.21 3.44
C HIS A 470 21.08 -1.93 4.75
N GLU A 471 20.90 -1.21 5.86
CA GLU A 471 20.41 -1.75 7.13
C GLU A 471 19.00 -2.34 7.01
N ASN A 472 18.12 -1.67 6.24
CA ASN A 472 16.76 -2.13 5.95
C ASN A 472 16.69 -3.14 4.80
N ARG A 473 17.83 -3.71 4.40
CA ARG A 473 17.93 -4.74 3.37
C ARG A 473 17.49 -4.31 1.97
N VAL A 474 17.62 -3.02 1.65
CA VAL A 474 17.25 -2.41 0.37
C VAL A 474 18.50 -1.95 -0.40
N LEU A 475 18.57 -2.30 -1.68
CA LEU A 475 19.57 -1.78 -2.63
C LEU A 475 18.93 -0.75 -3.55
N HIS A 476 19.59 0.39 -3.80
CA HIS A 476 19.05 1.44 -4.67
C HIS A 476 19.21 1.11 -6.16
N ARG A 477 20.42 0.68 -6.57
CA ARG A 477 20.78 0.18 -7.93
C ARG A 477 20.79 1.21 -9.06
N ASP A 478 20.14 2.36 -8.90
CA ASP A 478 20.12 3.45 -9.89
C ASP A 478 20.54 4.79 -9.29
N LEU A 479 21.64 4.81 -8.52
CA LEU A 479 22.16 6.06 -7.99
C LEU A 479 22.83 6.86 -9.12
N LYS A 480 22.33 8.08 -9.34
CA LYS A 480 22.81 9.06 -10.32
C LYS A 480 22.39 10.46 -9.88
N PRO A 481 23.05 11.55 -10.32
CA PRO A 481 22.73 12.91 -9.91
C PRO A 481 21.26 13.31 -10.08
N GLN A 482 20.57 12.79 -11.10
CA GLN A 482 19.14 13.05 -11.34
C GLN A 482 18.21 12.47 -10.26
N ASN A 483 18.67 11.44 -9.54
CA ASN A 483 17.91 10.76 -8.48
C ASN A 483 18.28 11.32 -7.08
N LEU A 484 19.15 12.33 -7.00
CA LEU A 484 19.52 13.01 -5.76
C LEU A 484 18.86 14.38 -5.71
N LEU A 485 17.92 14.56 -4.81
CA LEU A 485 17.09 15.76 -4.74
C LEU A 485 17.57 16.70 -3.64
N ILE A 486 17.60 18.00 -3.93
CA ILE A 486 18.17 19.04 -3.07
C ILE A 486 17.14 20.13 -2.83
N ASN A 487 17.03 20.59 -1.58
CA ASN A 487 16.22 21.74 -1.23
C ASN A 487 17.07 22.98 -0.92
N LYS A 488 16.43 24.15 -0.83
CA LYS A 488 17.07 25.44 -0.50
C LYS A 488 17.80 25.46 0.85
N LYS A 489 17.52 24.52 1.75
CA LYS A 489 18.23 24.39 3.04
C LYS A 489 19.52 23.57 2.93
N GLY A 490 19.88 23.09 1.74
CA GLY A 490 21.06 22.25 1.51
C GLY A 490 20.86 20.81 1.98
N GLN A 491 19.62 20.34 2.12
CA GLN A 491 19.34 18.94 2.41
C GLN A 491 19.32 18.14 1.11
N LEU A 492 20.05 17.03 1.08
CA LEU A 492 20.10 16.08 -0.02
C LEU A 492 19.36 14.80 0.37
N LYS A 493 18.46 14.35 -0.50
CA LYS A 493 17.66 13.14 -0.30
C LYS A 493 17.72 12.21 -1.51
N LEU A 494 17.79 10.92 -1.23
CA LEU A 494 17.66 9.85 -2.22
C LEU A 494 16.21 9.79 -2.74
N GLY A 495 16.02 9.87 -4.05
CA GLY A 495 14.73 9.71 -4.72
C GLY A 495 14.75 8.59 -5.77
N ASP A 496 13.57 8.29 -6.32
CA ASP A 496 13.33 7.33 -7.41
C ASP A 496 13.81 5.88 -7.16
N PHE A 497 13.05 5.15 -6.34
CA PHE A 497 13.31 3.75 -5.99
C PHE A 497 12.76 2.75 -7.03
N GLY A 498 12.47 3.19 -8.27
CA GLY A 498 11.83 2.37 -9.31
C GLY A 498 12.56 1.07 -9.67
N LEU A 499 13.87 0.99 -9.40
CA LEU A 499 14.71 -0.20 -9.59
C LEU A 499 15.18 -0.86 -8.27
N ALA A 500 14.75 -0.34 -7.12
CA ALA A 500 15.19 -0.82 -5.81
C ALA A 500 14.60 -2.20 -5.45
N ARG A 501 15.35 -3.04 -4.74
CA ARG A 501 14.90 -4.38 -4.31
C ARG A 501 15.39 -4.78 -2.91
N ALA A 502 14.54 -5.52 -2.19
CA ALA A 502 14.89 -6.21 -0.96
C ALA A 502 15.84 -7.40 -1.22
N PHE A 503 16.74 -7.71 -0.27
CA PHE A 503 17.65 -8.86 -0.37
C PHE A 503 16.91 -10.20 -0.57
N GLY A 504 17.48 -11.09 -1.39
CA GLY A 504 17.04 -12.50 -1.51
C GLY A 504 16.02 -12.81 -2.62
N ILE A 505 15.56 -11.83 -3.40
CA ILE A 505 14.69 -12.08 -4.57
C ILE A 505 15.58 -12.29 -5.81
N PRO A 506 15.61 -13.49 -6.43
CA PRO A 506 16.43 -13.77 -7.60
C PRO A 506 16.09 -12.86 -8.79
N VAL A 507 17.11 -12.50 -9.57
CA VAL A 507 17.06 -11.50 -10.64
C VAL A 507 16.93 -12.21 -11.98
N ASN A 508 15.81 -12.03 -12.68
CA ASN A 508 15.82 -12.12 -14.14
C ASN A 508 16.23 -10.73 -14.66
N THR A 509 17.36 -10.71 -15.36
CA THR A 509 17.85 -9.72 -16.34
C THR A 509 17.50 -8.24 -16.09
N PHE A 510 18.53 -7.40 -15.88
CA PHE A 510 18.40 -5.98 -16.23
C PHE A 510 17.93 -5.90 -17.69
N SER A 511 16.76 -5.33 -17.93
CA SER A 511 16.26 -5.12 -19.29
C SER A 511 17.22 -4.18 -20.03
N ASN A 512 17.66 -4.58 -21.22
CA ASN A 512 18.70 -3.94 -22.03
C ASN A 512 18.25 -2.63 -22.72
N GLU A 513 17.30 -1.89 -22.16
CA GLU A 513 16.78 -0.66 -22.78
C GLU A 513 17.15 0.58 -21.95
N VAL A 514 18.02 1.40 -22.56
CA VAL A 514 18.33 2.82 -22.28
C VAL A 514 18.39 3.23 -20.79
N VAL A 515 19.41 2.78 -20.07
CA VAL A 515 19.78 3.29 -18.73
C VAL A 515 21.21 3.86 -18.77
N THR A 516 21.45 5.00 -18.10
CA THR A 516 22.78 5.63 -17.99
C THR A 516 23.81 4.67 -17.35
N LEU A 517 24.89 4.36 -18.08
CA LEU A 517 25.92 3.40 -17.65
C LEU A 517 26.96 3.97 -16.67
N TRP A 518 27.03 5.31 -16.56
CA TRP A 518 28.18 6.02 -16.00
C TRP A 518 28.48 5.73 -14.53
N TYR A 519 27.47 5.30 -13.78
CA TYR A 519 27.55 5.02 -12.35
C TYR A 519 27.56 3.51 -12.03
N ARG A 520 27.58 2.64 -13.05
CA ARG A 520 27.50 1.18 -12.88
C ARG A 520 28.86 0.61 -12.44
N ALA A 521 28.81 -0.29 -11.46
CA ALA A 521 29.99 -0.94 -10.90
C ALA A 521 30.63 -1.98 -11.85
N PRO A 522 31.96 -2.17 -11.80
CA PRO A 522 32.67 -3.06 -12.73
C PRO A 522 32.28 -4.54 -12.60
N ASP A 523 31.94 -5.01 -11.39
CA ASP A 523 31.44 -6.36 -11.14
C ASP A 523 30.10 -6.62 -11.83
N VAL A 524 29.21 -5.63 -11.83
CA VAL A 524 27.93 -5.71 -12.56
C VAL A 524 28.16 -5.71 -14.07
N LEU A 525 29.07 -4.86 -14.57
CA LEU A 525 29.42 -4.80 -15.98
C LEU A 525 30.10 -6.09 -16.48
N LEU A 526 30.84 -6.77 -15.62
CA LEU A 526 31.48 -8.07 -15.90
C LEU A 526 30.51 -9.26 -15.77
N GLY A 527 29.22 -9.02 -15.50
CA GLY A 527 28.20 -10.06 -15.46
C GLY A 527 28.10 -10.82 -14.14
N SER A 528 28.64 -10.29 -13.04
CA SER A 528 28.48 -10.90 -11.73
C SER A 528 27.00 -11.02 -11.36
N ARG A 529 26.61 -12.20 -10.87
CA ARG A 529 25.23 -12.47 -10.41
C ARG A 529 25.04 -12.15 -8.92
N THR A 530 26.12 -11.87 -8.20
CA THR A 530 26.09 -11.55 -6.77
C THR A 530 25.92 -10.05 -6.57
N TYR A 531 24.67 -9.58 -6.60
CA TYR A 531 24.35 -8.19 -6.28
C TYR A 531 24.42 -7.97 -4.76
N ASN A 532 25.33 -7.11 -4.32
CA ASN A 532 25.52 -6.75 -2.92
C ASN A 532 25.43 -5.22 -2.73
N THR A 533 25.57 -4.76 -1.49
CA THR A 533 25.54 -3.33 -1.10
C THR A 533 26.63 -2.48 -1.74
N SER A 534 27.75 -3.10 -2.16
CA SER A 534 28.92 -2.39 -2.67
C SER A 534 28.70 -1.70 -4.03
N ILE A 535 27.64 -2.06 -4.76
CA ILE A 535 27.30 -1.42 -6.05
C ILE A 535 26.85 0.04 -5.85
N ASP A 536 26.08 0.31 -4.79
CA ASP A 536 25.61 1.66 -4.47
C ASP A 536 26.79 2.53 -4.00
N ILE A 537 27.78 1.94 -3.34
CA ILE A 537 29.02 2.63 -2.91
C ILE A 537 29.84 3.06 -4.12
N TRP A 538 29.99 2.20 -5.13
CA TRP A 538 30.66 2.55 -6.38
C TRP A 538 29.98 3.75 -7.04
N SER A 539 28.65 3.70 -7.18
CA SER A 539 27.87 4.80 -7.76
C SER A 539 28.06 6.10 -6.97
N ALA A 540 28.04 6.05 -5.63
CA ALA A 540 28.30 7.20 -4.78
C ALA A 540 29.71 7.78 -4.96
N GLY A 541 30.72 6.94 -5.18
CA GLY A 541 32.10 7.37 -5.47
C GLY A 541 32.19 8.11 -6.81
N CYS A 542 31.53 7.59 -7.85
CA CYS A 542 31.42 8.27 -9.14
C CYS A 542 30.75 9.65 -9.02
N ILE A 543 29.67 9.74 -8.23
CA ILE A 543 28.94 11.00 -7.97
C ILE A 543 29.81 11.99 -7.19
N MET A 544 30.56 11.52 -6.18
CA MET A 544 31.52 12.36 -5.44
C MET A 544 32.56 12.98 -6.37
N ALA A 545 33.16 12.19 -7.26
CA ALA A 545 34.12 12.70 -8.25
C ALA A 545 33.47 13.65 -9.28
N GLU A 546 32.22 13.39 -9.68
CA GLU A 546 31.48 14.27 -10.57
C GLU A 546 31.21 15.64 -9.95
N MET A 547 30.89 15.71 -8.64
CA MET A 547 30.70 16.99 -7.96
C MET A 547 31.96 17.87 -7.93
N TYR A 548 33.15 17.26 -7.87
CA TYR A 548 34.44 17.98 -7.95
C TYR A 548 34.78 18.44 -9.36
N THR A 549 34.45 17.65 -10.39
CA THR A 549 34.88 17.92 -11.76
C THR A 549 33.83 18.64 -12.61
N GLY A 550 32.56 18.62 -12.19
CA GLY A 550 31.40 19.07 -12.95
C GLY A 550 31.00 18.15 -14.10
N ARG A 551 31.69 17.01 -14.27
CA ARG A 551 31.47 16.06 -15.37
C ARG A 551 31.54 14.61 -14.91
N PRO A 552 30.83 13.67 -15.55
CA PRO A 552 30.87 12.27 -15.16
C PRO A 552 32.29 11.69 -15.21
N LEU A 553 32.69 10.92 -14.19
CA LEU A 553 34.02 10.32 -14.11
C LEU A 553 34.25 9.27 -15.21
N PHE A 554 33.23 8.46 -15.50
CA PHE A 554 33.28 7.37 -16.49
C PHE A 554 32.12 7.48 -17.49
N PRO A 555 32.21 8.35 -18.52
CA PRO A 555 31.12 8.57 -19.47
C PRO A 555 31.13 7.56 -20.63
N GLY A 556 30.91 6.27 -20.34
CA GLY A 556 30.86 5.20 -21.34
C GLY A 556 29.55 5.15 -22.13
N THR A 557 29.63 4.67 -23.36
CA THR A 557 28.48 4.54 -24.29
C THR A 557 28.00 3.10 -24.45
N THR A 558 28.85 2.10 -24.15
CA THR A 558 28.52 0.67 -24.13
C THR A 558 29.10 0.03 -22.86
N ASN A 559 28.66 -1.18 -22.48
CA ASN A 559 29.24 -1.88 -21.32
C ASN A 559 30.76 -2.07 -21.46
N GLU A 560 31.23 -2.36 -22.68
CA GLU A 560 32.65 -2.51 -22.97
C GLU A 560 33.42 -1.18 -22.91
N ASP A 561 32.87 -0.10 -23.48
CA ASP A 561 33.47 1.25 -23.40
C ASP A 561 33.48 1.76 -21.94
N GLN A 562 32.44 1.48 -21.16
CA GLN A 562 32.38 1.79 -19.74
C GLN A 562 33.50 1.08 -18.96
N LEU A 563 33.68 -0.23 -19.18
CA LEU A 563 34.78 -1.00 -18.57
C LEU A 563 36.16 -0.46 -18.99
N GLN A 564 36.35 -0.13 -20.27
CA GLN A 564 37.60 0.46 -20.75
C GLN A 564 37.92 1.80 -20.07
N LYS A 565 36.93 2.67 -19.87
CA LYS A 565 37.12 3.94 -19.16
C LYS A 565 37.46 3.73 -17.69
N ILE A 566 36.81 2.77 -17.03
CA ILE A 566 37.12 2.38 -15.66
C ILE A 566 38.57 1.89 -15.57
N PHE A 567 38.98 0.94 -16.41
CA PHE A 567 40.33 0.37 -16.37
C PHE A 567 41.42 1.38 -16.73
N ARG A 568 41.15 2.33 -17.62
CA ARG A 568 42.11 3.41 -17.95
C ARG A 568 42.50 4.26 -16.75
N LEU A 569 41.59 4.47 -15.80
CA LEU A 569 41.84 5.28 -14.60
C LEU A 569 42.21 4.40 -13.40
N MET A 570 41.47 3.34 -13.15
CA MET A 570 41.63 2.50 -11.95
C MET A 570 42.67 1.38 -12.14
N GLY A 571 43.17 1.18 -13.36
CA GLY A 571 44.02 0.07 -13.75
C GLY A 571 43.23 -1.16 -14.18
N THR A 572 43.83 -1.99 -15.03
CA THR A 572 43.20 -3.25 -15.46
C THR A 572 43.38 -4.32 -14.37
N PRO A 573 42.30 -4.90 -13.84
CA PRO A 573 42.40 -5.93 -12.81
C PRO A 573 43.01 -7.22 -13.37
N SER A 574 43.70 -7.96 -12.49
CA SER A 574 44.31 -9.26 -12.76
C SER A 574 43.85 -10.25 -11.69
N GLU A 575 44.10 -11.55 -11.88
CA GLU A 575 43.86 -12.56 -10.83
C GLU A 575 44.57 -12.25 -9.50
N ARG A 576 45.64 -11.45 -9.52
CA ARG A 576 46.32 -11.01 -8.29
C ARG A 576 45.55 -9.89 -7.58
N SER A 577 45.02 -8.91 -8.31
CA SER A 577 44.31 -7.76 -7.72
C SER A 577 42.82 -8.02 -7.49
N TRP A 578 42.23 -8.94 -8.27
CA TRP A 578 40.87 -9.42 -8.12
C TRP A 578 40.83 -10.93 -8.39
N PRO A 579 41.07 -11.76 -7.37
CA PRO A 579 40.99 -13.22 -7.51
C PRO A 579 39.60 -13.68 -7.97
N GLY A 580 39.55 -14.52 -8.99
CA GLY A 580 38.32 -15.04 -9.58
C GLY A 580 37.71 -14.16 -10.68
N ILE A 581 38.34 -13.05 -11.07
CA ILE A 581 37.82 -12.18 -12.12
C ILE A 581 37.66 -12.88 -13.47
N SER A 582 38.54 -13.82 -13.81
CA SER A 582 38.46 -14.61 -15.05
C SER A 582 37.23 -15.52 -15.13
N GLN A 583 36.53 -15.76 -14.01
CA GLN A 583 35.34 -16.58 -13.93
C GLN A 583 34.05 -15.77 -14.17
N LEU A 584 34.15 -14.44 -14.27
CA LEU A 584 32.99 -13.59 -14.50
C LEU A 584 32.52 -13.71 -15.96
N PRO A 585 31.20 -13.81 -16.23
CA PRO A 585 30.66 -14.15 -17.55
C PRO A 585 31.12 -13.24 -18.70
N GLU A 586 31.26 -11.93 -18.43
CA GLU A 586 31.61 -10.94 -19.45
C GLU A 586 33.10 -10.55 -19.41
N TYR A 587 33.93 -11.29 -18.66
CA TYR A 587 35.38 -11.06 -18.64
C TYR A 587 36.00 -11.48 -19.98
N LYS A 588 36.82 -10.59 -20.56
CA LYS A 588 37.58 -10.88 -21.77
C LYS A 588 39.08 -10.89 -21.46
N PRO A 589 39.82 -11.96 -21.79
CA PRO A 589 41.25 -12.05 -21.49
C PRO A 589 42.11 -11.08 -22.31
N ASN A 590 41.55 -10.49 -23.38
CA ASN A 590 42.22 -9.55 -24.27
C ASN A 590 41.96 -8.07 -23.92
N PHE A 591 41.46 -7.75 -22.72
CA PHE A 591 41.36 -6.36 -22.29
C PHE A 591 42.74 -5.69 -22.29
N HIS A 592 42.79 -4.43 -22.73
CA HIS A 592 44.02 -3.65 -22.68
C HIS A 592 44.48 -3.48 -21.23
N VAL A 593 45.78 -3.67 -20.99
CA VAL A 593 46.37 -3.52 -19.66
C VAL A 593 46.74 -2.06 -19.43
N TYR A 594 46.07 -1.44 -18.46
CA TYR A 594 46.32 -0.07 -18.02
C TYR A 594 46.89 -0.07 -16.60
N ALA A 595 47.81 0.84 -16.32
CA ALA A 595 48.27 1.12 -14.97
C ALA A 595 47.25 2.01 -14.23
N THR A 596 47.13 1.83 -12.92
CA THR A 596 46.30 2.71 -12.08
C THR A 596 46.85 4.14 -12.11
N GLN A 597 45.97 5.11 -12.36
CA GLN A 597 46.30 6.53 -12.31
C GLN A 597 45.99 7.09 -10.92
N ASP A 598 46.72 8.15 -10.55
CA ASP A 598 46.42 8.91 -9.34
C ASP A 598 45.21 9.82 -9.58
N LEU A 599 44.10 9.52 -8.89
CA LEU A 599 42.88 10.33 -8.95
C LEU A 599 43.11 11.78 -8.47
N GLY A 600 44.11 12.04 -7.62
CA GLY A 600 44.47 13.39 -7.17
C GLY A 600 44.89 14.32 -8.32
N LEU A 601 45.47 13.76 -9.41
CA LEU A 601 45.80 14.53 -10.61
C LEU A 601 44.56 14.97 -11.40
N ILE A 602 43.47 14.24 -11.26
CA ILE A 602 42.19 14.52 -11.93
C ILE A 602 41.32 15.43 -11.07
N LEU A 603 41.48 15.34 -9.75
CA LEU A 603 40.68 16.01 -8.73
C LEU A 603 41.56 16.94 -7.87
N PRO A 604 42.20 17.99 -8.43
CA PRO A 604 43.17 18.79 -7.68
C PRO A 604 42.60 19.55 -6.46
N GLN A 605 41.26 19.68 -6.38
CA GLN A 605 40.55 20.36 -5.29
C GLN A 605 40.18 19.43 -4.14
N ILE A 606 40.39 18.11 -4.27
CA ILE A 606 40.07 17.16 -3.22
C ILE A 606 41.20 17.17 -2.17
N ASP A 607 40.84 17.24 -0.88
CA ASP A 607 41.83 17.12 0.18
C ASP A 607 42.29 15.65 0.34
N PRO A 608 43.44 15.39 0.99
CA PRO A 608 43.99 14.04 1.12
C PRO A 608 43.04 13.03 1.78
N LEU A 609 42.22 13.45 2.75
CA LEU A 609 41.25 12.55 3.41
C LEU A 609 40.05 12.27 2.50
N GLY A 610 39.60 13.25 1.73
CA GLY A 610 38.58 13.07 0.70
C GLY A 610 39.05 12.10 -0.39
N LEU A 611 40.32 12.21 -0.80
CA LEU A 611 40.93 11.30 -1.78
C LEU A 611 41.01 9.87 -1.26
N ASP A 612 41.39 9.68 0.02
CA ASP A 612 41.42 8.36 0.65
C ASP A 612 40.02 7.73 0.66
N LEU A 613 38.99 8.49 1.08
CA LEU A 613 37.61 8.01 1.05
C LEU A 613 37.17 7.60 -0.36
N LEU A 614 37.42 8.46 -1.36
CA LEU A 614 37.05 8.19 -2.74
C LEU A 614 37.74 6.93 -3.29
N ASN A 615 39.03 6.75 -3.01
CA ASN A 615 39.76 5.55 -3.40
C ASN A 615 39.19 4.28 -2.75
N ARG A 616 38.74 4.34 -1.50
CA ARG A 616 38.09 3.23 -0.81
C ARG A 616 36.69 2.90 -1.37
N MET A 617 35.97 3.90 -1.88
CA MET A 617 34.67 3.71 -2.54
C MET A 617 34.81 3.11 -3.94
N LEU A 618 35.85 3.50 -4.69
CA LEU A 618 36.11 3.09 -6.08
C LEU A 618 37.02 1.85 -6.20
N GLN A 619 37.05 0.97 -5.20
CA GLN A 619 37.77 -0.31 -5.33
C GLN A 619 37.10 -1.19 -6.41
N LEU A 620 37.89 -1.71 -7.35
CA LEU A 620 37.36 -2.58 -8.42
C LEU A 620 36.70 -3.83 -7.84
N ARG A 621 37.40 -4.47 -6.90
CA ARG A 621 36.93 -5.65 -6.18
C ARG A 621 35.84 -5.27 -5.17
N PRO A 622 34.62 -5.84 -5.27
CA PRO A 622 33.50 -5.42 -4.44
C PRO A 622 33.71 -5.67 -2.94
N GLU A 623 34.42 -6.74 -2.56
CA GLU A 623 34.69 -7.03 -1.14
C GLU A 623 35.68 -6.06 -0.48
N MET A 624 36.42 -5.30 -1.28
CA MET A 624 37.38 -4.30 -0.80
C MET A 624 36.76 -2.89 -0.73
N ARG A 625 35.56 -2.68 -1.29
CA ARG A 625 34.87 -1.39 -1.20
C ARG A 625 34.42 -1.15 0.22
N ILE A 626 34.67 0.05 0.73
CA ILE A 626 34.19 0.48 2.05
C ILE A 626 32.66 0.39 2.13
N THR A 627 32.12 -0.02 3.27
CA THR A 627 30.66 -0.01 3.46
C THR A 627 30.17 1.41 3.71
N ALA A 628 28.87 1.69 3.51
CA ALA A 628 28.32 3.01 3.84
C ALA A 628 28.46 3.36 5.33
N ALA A 629 28.29 2.36 6.21
CA ALA A 629 28.46 2.52 7.65
C ALA A 629 29.90 2.89 8.03
N ASP A 630 30.89 2.21 7.46
CA ASP A 630 32.31 2.51 7.70
C ASP A 630 32.73 3.84 7.06
N ALA A 631 32.18 4.17 5.89
CA ALA A 631 32.44 5.43 5.22
C ALA A 631 31.96 6.63 6.04
N LEU A 632 30.83 6.53 6.75
CA LEU A 632 30.33 7.57 7.65
C LEU A 632 31.24 7.80 8.87
N GLN A 633 32.06 6.80 9.24
CA GLN A 633 33.06 6.92 10.31
C GLN A 633 34.43 7.41 9.79
N HIS A 634 34.53 7.73 8.50
CA HIS A 634 35.80 8.14 7.91
C HIS A 634 36.28 9.49 8.47
N PRO A 635 37.58 9.68 8.74
CA PRO A 635 38.11 10.93 9.29
C PRO A 635 37.79 12.20 8.49
N TRP A 636 37.48 12.05 7.20
CA TRP A 636 37.06 13.16 6.34
C TRP A 636 35.79 13.88 6.83
N PHE A 637 34.95 13.24 7.64
CA PHE A 637 33.72 13.81 8.19
C PHE A 637 33.85 14.35 9.63
N HIS A 638 35.01 14.22 10.29
CA HIS A 638 35.16 14.62 11.70
C HIS A 638 34.97 16.12 11.95
N ASP A 639 35.32 16.96 10.97
CA ASP A 639 35.16 18.41 11.00
C ASP A 639 33.75 18.88 10.56
N LEU A 640 32.91 17.97 10.08
CA LEU A 640 31.61 18.30 9.49
C LEU A 640 30.67 19.05 10.45
N PRO A 641 30.59 18.76 11.78
CA PRO A 641 29.76 19.55 12.68
C PRO A 641 30.15 21.04 12.73
N GLN A 642 31.45 21.33 12.63
CA GLN A 642 31.98 22.70 12.60
C GLN A 642 31.69 23.37 11.25
N VAL A 643 31.82 22.62 10.16
CA VAL A 643 31.48 23.06 8.79
C VAL A 643 29.98 23.36 8.64
N GLN A 644 29.10 22.54 9.21
CA GLN A 644 27.65 22.77 9.17
C GLN A 644 27.26 24.05 9.91
N ALA A 645 27.90 24.35 11.04
CA ALA A 645 27.70 25.61 11.76
C ALA A 645 28.14 26.83 10.92
N GLN A 646 29.25 26.72 10.17
CA GLN A 646 29.73 27.79 9.28
C GLN A 646 28.79 28.02 8.09
N LEU A 647 28.28 26.95 7.45
CA LEU A 647 27.33 27.05 6.34
C LEU A 647 26.00 27.69 6.77
N GLN A 648 25.52 27.38 7.98
CA GLN A 648 24.33 28.01 8.54
C GLN A 648 24.53 29.51 8.83
N GLN A 649 25.71 29.91 9.32
CA GLN A 649 26.05 31.32 9.54
C GLN A 649 26.18 32.11 8.23
N GLN A 650 26.78 31.53 7.18
CA GLN A 650 26.87 32.18 5.86
C GLN A 650 25.49 32.36 5.21
N GLN A 651 24.58 31.40 5.35
CA GLN A 651 23.21 31.53 4.85
C GLN A 651 22.37 32.57 5.62
N GLN A 652 22.57 32.69 6.94
CA GLN A 652 21.92 33.72 7.75
C GLN A 652 22.40 35.14 7.38
N MET A 653 23.70 35.30 7.10
CA MET A 653 24.27 36.58 6.65
C MET A 653 23.77 36.99 5.25
N ALA A 654 23.63 36.04 4.32
CA ALA A 654 23.09 36.31 2.97
C ALA A 654 21.60 36.69 2.97
N GLY A 655 20.81 36.21 3.93
CA GLY A 655 19.39 36.54 4.08
C GLY A 655 19.10 37.94 4.63
N VAL A 656 20.05 38.56 5.33
CA VAL A 656 19.88 39.89 5.96
C VAL A 656 20.11 41.05 4.98
N TYR A 657 20.90 40.86 3.92
CA TYR A 657 21.23 41.91 2.94
C TYR A 657 20.37 41.91 1.66
N GLY A 658 19.37 41.02 1.54
CA GLY A 658 18.51 40.88 0.35
C GLY A 658 17.25 41.75 0.33
N GLY A 659 17.09 42.68 1.28
CA GLY A 659 15.93 43.59 1.36
C GLY A 659 16.11 44.84 0.50
N VAL A 660 15.43 44.88 -0.65
CA VAL A 660 15.00 46.05 -1.45
C VAL A 660 15.65 47.40 -1.07
N ILE A 661 16.64 47.84 -1.86
CA ILE A 661 16.96 49.27 -1.99
C ILE A 661 16.18 49.80 -3.20
N THR A 662 15.08 50.50 -2.95
CA THR A 662 14.44 51.38 -3.94
C THR A 662 15.36 52.57 -4.22
N PRO A 663 15.67 52.92 -5.48
CA PRO A 663 16.40 54.15 -5.77
C PRO A 663 15.44 55.34 -5.71
N GLN A 664 15.55 56.15 -4.65
CA GLN A 664 15.10 57.54 -4.67
C GLN A 664 16.24 58.44 -5.19
N GLN A 665 15.83 59.39 -6.00
CA GLN A 665 16.59 60.30 -6.86
C GLN A 665 17.61 61.16 -6.10
N ALA A 666 18.73 61.51 -6.76
CA ALA A 666 19.17 62.91 -6.93
C ALA A 666 20.50 63.04 -7.71
N TYR A 667 20.43 63.88 -8.75
CA TYR A 667 21.46 64.53 -9.58
C TYR A 667 22.33 63.71 -10.53
#